data_AF-A0A2C5YH91-F1
#
_entry.id   AF-A0A2C5YH91-F1
#
_cell.length_a   1.000
_cell.length_b   1.000
_cell.length_c   1.000
_cell.angle_alpha   90.00
_cell.angle_beta   90.00
_cell.angle_gamma   90.00
#
_symmetry.space_group_name_H-M   'P 1'
#
loop_
_entity.id
_entity.type
_entity.pdbx_description
1 polymer ?
#
loop_
_entity_poly.entity_id
_entity_poly.type
_entity_poly.pdbx_seq_one_letter_code
_entity_poly.pdbx_strand_id
1 'polypeptide(L)'
;MWLSTFGIVLLWAATAVSSETSDTGRVVHTLHKRIFETMGKAAVNKLKVELHGPCVPGSNAIGHGFQRFKWVTKHLSPGDRLARSSAPHYSCDDSDQQLTDSSIEFLKQNGINHIISLNSQANDPAIESMLTAHGITYTPLPVADFTSPTVEQLNDGYISFRADRSGATLVWCGFGHGRTGVMVTALQMFRQSEKSSPTQLSRNDYTDNHVETDNQVTLLDRLQNSLLPEGVRLEVESAENALKKAHAAMENWKKDKSPSSMTDARASISDAVDKLHEASGVLGAHYEIDRTIFDRMLDMYPKPLKEPGSSQPDPSKSFKQKIQEARERIESSSHLMDSAGQLAVVDGVLRDLNREFQHSRNLSPGSIGVDRSLSGSEKEDIKVIEEQRAATRRMFEILSEKLKQLQREASAMDTRLGVLQMAELNQKLHDLKVNMQNHLSKAQQRYSMGQTHYASIDSMVTLADATEAATKMAELLDAHEGLSKEDFNSIQQSLYEARISAAKITAEEANQAINHYIITLWQRKQGQAAEKINVEREAAQVNEVARHVQGLAGKIGAQLQEKAESLKLINSVLKGPENHAHVQDLEIAIETVGAIWMKHKEDAATALTRERDTLKDEVEIMKPPVYAFLEGAVIVKRESNMAHVVASEFEANGGAEQQMLDWRQKNMRALEDMMKQEILKEKEAERKRLSAEAKRRAQRVQEQEVSKGEHWQVELAVDIGVAVLTAIPSVATPIIEVLYWARQALRVMRFLQRFGKAAPQNVATKAQHVSSQIHDALHSFKMAAPPNTHAWAAKKSAVQIIKRLERMQSIKEEPTQSLGEVLEELESITPPTDDPEFELEDDVFEKPINKLMQKLESIEVPIEAPSAARAVLASSTALRSIDELEDLLKYAALTPHHSSDSNFRFLVEEAESYLFDPKGNDAQEPKTLLSAINQHIMATA
;
A
#
# COMPACT_ATOMS: atom_id res chain seq x y z
N MET A 1 -21.83 20.67 9.48
CA MET A 1 -21.39 21.68 8.49
C MET A 1 -20.71 21.02 7.29
N TRP A 2 -19.78 20.06 7.46
CA TRP A 2 -19.20 19.28 6.34
C TRP A 2 -20.23 18.51 5.47
N LEU A 3 -21.22 17.85 6.10
CA LEU A 3 -22.24 17.07 5.38
C LEU A 3 -23.20 17.94 4.52
N SER A 4 -23.43 19.20 4.89
CA SER A 4 -24.34 20.08 4.15
C SER A 4 -23.69 20.69 2.91
N THR A 5 -22.39 21.01 2.96
CA THR A 5 -21.65 21.54 1.81
C THR A 5 -21.38 20.45 0.78
N PHE A 6 -21.11 19.22 1.22
CA PHE A 6 -20.88 18.07 0.35
C PHE A 6 -22.16 17.63 -0.40
N GLY A 7 -23.33 17.70 0.27
CA GLY A 7 -24.62 17.40 -0.35
C GLY A 7 -25.01 18.38 -1.47
N ILE A 8 -24.60 19.66 -1.39
CA ILE A 8 -24.90 20.69 -2.39
C ILE A 8 -24.04 20.53 -3.65
N VAL A 9 -22.76 20.18 -3.50
CA VAL A 9 -21.87 19.87 -4.64
C VAL A 9 -22.33 18.59 -5.37
N LEU A 10 -22.81 17.59 -4.63
CA LEU A 10 -23.38 16.35 -5.20
C LEU A 10 -24.65 16.61 -6.02
N LEU A 11 -25.51 17.52 -5.58
CA LEU A 11 -26.73 17.89 -6.30
C LEU A 11 -26.42 18.63 -7.61
N TRP A 12 -25.32 19.39 -7.64
CA TRP A 12 -24.84 20.14 -8.82
C TRP A 12 -24.13 19.24 -9.84
N ALA A 13 -23.36 18.24 -9.38
CA ALA A 13 -22.72 17.28 -10.26
C ALA A 13 -23.73 16.31 -10.90
N ALA A 14 -24.78 15.92 -10.16
CA ALA A 14 -25.84 15.05 -10.67
C ALA A 14 -26.70 15.73 -11.77
N THR A 15 -26.87 17.06 -11.72
CA THR A 15 -27.60 17.81 -12.76
C THR A 15 -26.79 18.06 -14.02
N ALA A 16 -25.45 18.10 -13.94
CA ALA A 16 -24.57 18.27 -15.11
C ALA A 16 -24.43 17.01 -15.98
N VAL A 17 -24.65 15.81 -15.41
CA VAL A 17 -24.46 14.53 -16.11
C VAL A 17 -25.71 14.09 -16.91
N SER A 18 -26.87 14.72 -16.73
CA SER A 18 -28.11 14.26 -17.40
C SER A 18 -28.28 14.72 -18.86
N SER A 19 -27.36 15.51 -19.42
CA SER A 19 -27.57 16.17 -20.72
C SER A 19 -26.65 15.78 -21.89
N GLU A 20 -25.78 14.77 -21.79
CA GLU A 20 -24.96 14.36 -22.95
C GLU A 20 -24.94 12.84 -23.19
N THR A 21 -25.34 12.45 -24.40
CA THR A 21 -25.32 11.07 -24.92
C THR A 21 -24.02 10.71 -25.66
N SER A 22 -22.94 11.45 -25.41
CA SER A 22 -21.64 11.25 -26.06
C SER A 22 -20.80 10.15 -25.38
N ASP A 23 -19.93 9.48 -26.15
CA ASP A 23 -19.00 8.47 -25.62
C ASP A 23 -18.05 9.02 -24.53
N THR A 24 -17.81 10.32 -24.52
CA THR A 24 -17.10 11.04 -23.44
C THR A 24 -17.84 10.96 -22.10
N GLY A 25 -19.17 10.92 -22.08
CA GLY A 25 -19.97 10.77 -20.86
C GLY A 25 -19.77 9.43 -20.16
N ARG A 26 -19.52 8.34 -20.90
CA ARG A 26 -19.26 7.00 -20.32
C ARG A 26 -17.91 6.93 -19.61
N VAL A 27 -16.88 7.57 -20.17
CA VAL A 27 -15.53 7.61 -19.58
C VAL A 27 -15.56 8.39 -18.26
N VAL A 28 -16.20 9.56 -18.24
CA VAL A 28 -16.34 10.40 -17.04
C VAL A 28 -17.18 9.71 -15.94
N HIS A 29 -18.23 8.98 -16.31
CA HIS A 29 -19.06 8.25 -15.36
C HIS A 29 -18.29 7.09 -14.68
N THR A 30 -17.50 6.35 -15.45
CA THR A 30 -16.71 5.22 -14.94
C THR A 30 -15.62 5.69 -13.97
N LEU A 31 -14.98 6.82 -14.26
CA LEU A 31 -13.96 7.43 -13.40
C LEU A 31 -14.55 7.90 -12.05
N HIS A 32 -15.69 8.59 -12.07
CA HIS A 32 -16.36 9.07 -10.86
C HIS A 32 -16.83 7.93 -9.94
N LYS A 33 -17.36 6.84 -10.51
CA LYS A 33 -17.79 5.67 -9.73
C LYS A 33 -16.63 5.04 -8.96
N ARG A 34 -15.45 4.91 -9.59
CA ARG A 34 -14.23 4.37 -8.95
C ARG A 34 -13.72 5.28 -7.82
N ILE A 35 -13.76 6.60 -8.00
CA ILE A 35 -13.38 7.56 -6.95
C ILE A 35 -14.31 7.42 -5.74
N PHE A 36 -15.62 7.30 -5.97
CA PHE A 36 -16.63 7.19 -4.91
C PHE A 36 -16.47 5.91 -4.05
N GLU A 37 -16.26 4.75 -4.68
CA GLU A 37 -16.06 3.48 -3.97
C GLU A 37 -14.80 3.49 -3.10
N THR A 38 -13.75 4.18 -3.55
CA THR A 38 -12.47 4.30 -2.83
C THR A 38 -12.61 5.21 -1.61
N MET A 39 -13.27 6.36 -1.76
CA MET A 39 -13.48 7.31 -0.65
C MET A 39 -14.43 6.75 0.42
N GLY A 40 -15.45 5.97 0.04
CA GLY A 40 -16.37 5.33 0.98
C GLY A 40 -15.68 4.34 1.92
N LYS A 41 -14.75 3.51 1.39
CA LYS A 41 -13.95 2.57 2.19
C LYS A 41 -13.02 3.30 3.18
N ALA A 42 -12.40 4.39 2.76
CA ALA A 42 -11.53 5.20 3.62
C ALA A 42 -12.28 5.87 4.79
N ALA A 43 -13.50 6.38 4.55
CA ALA A 43 -14.32 7.02 5.57
C ALA A 43 -14.80 6.04 6.66
N VAL A 44 -15.18 4.81 6.29
CA VAL A 44 -15.59 3.77 7.24
C VAL A 44 -14.41 3.32 8.12
N ASN A 45 -13.21 3.21 7.55
CA ASN A 45 -12.01 2.89 8.31
C ASN A 45 -11.62 4.00 9.29
N LYS A 46 -11.84 5.27 8.94
CA LYS A 46 -11.56 6.41 9.84
C LYS A 46 -12.52 6.48 11.04
N LEU A 47 -13.82 6.22 10.82
CA LEU A 47 -14.84 6.21 11.89
C LEU A 47 -14.64 5.09 12.92
N LYS A 48 -14.07 3.94 12.52
CA LYS A 48 -13.77 2.84 13.46
C LYS A 48 -12.65 3.16 14.45
N VAL A 49 -11.69 4.00 14.05
CA VAL A 49 -10.56 4.42 14.90
C VAL A 49 -11.01 5.40 15.99
N GLU A 50 -11.99 6.25 15.72
CA GLU A 50 -12.45 7.28 16.69
C GLU A 50 -13.33 6.73 17.83
N LEU A 51 -13.93 5.55 17.67
CA LEU A 51 -14.78 4.90 18.71
C LEU A 51 -13.98 4.20 19.81
N HIS A 52 -12.71 3.91 19.58
CA HIS A 52 -11.79 3.36 20.57
C HIS A 52 -10.93 4.52 21.06
N GLY A 53 -11.11 4.94 22.32
CA GLY A 53 -10.34 6.06 22.88
C GLY A 53 -8.84 5.90 22.61
N PRO A 54 -8.07 7.01 22.47
CA PRO A 54 -6.68 6.95 22.04
C PRO A 54 -5.92 5.96 22.92
N CYS A 55 -5.19 5.04 22.27
CA CYS A 55 -4.30 4.14 22.99
C CYS A 55 -3.22 5.02 23.65
N VAL A 56 -3.38 5.26 24.95
CA VAL A 56 -2.41 6.00 25.74
C VAL A 56 -1.39 4.98 26.24
N PRO A 57 -0.10 5.10 25.88
CA PRO A 57 0.96 4.26 26.46
C PRO A 57 0.87 4.36 27.97
N GLY A 58 0.44 3.28 28.61
CA GLY A 58 0.10 3.30 30.02
C GLY A 58 1.36 3.36 30.88
N SER A 59 1.52 4.43 31.68
CA SER A 59 2.48 4.50 32.80
C SER A 59 2.19 3.53 33.95
N ASN A 60 1.22 2.62 33.78
CA ASN A 60 0.68 1.70 34.79
C ASN A 60 0.82 0.23 34.34
N ALA A 61 1.93 -0.15 33.69
CA ALA A 61 2.23 -1.57 33.48
C ALA A 61 2.38 -2.26 34.84
N ILE A 62 1.53 -3.25 35.12
CA ILE A 62 1.57 -4.03 36.35
C ILE A 62 2.49 -5.22 36.07
N GLY A 63 3.65 -5.28 36.73
CA GLY A 63 4.50 -6.46 36.67
C GLY A 63 5.31 -6.57 35.38
N HIS A 64 6.21 -5.62 35.15
CA HIS A 64 7.30 -5.79 34.19
C HIS A 64 6.84 -5.95 32.73
N GLY A 65 5.96 -5.06 32.29
CA GLY A 65 5.51 -4.96 30.90
C GLY A 65 4.10 -5.45 30.64
N PHE A 66 3.54 -6.32 31.49
CA PHE A 66 2.16 -6.78 31.32
C PHE A 66 1.15 -5.71 31.76
N GLN A 67 0.15 -5.44 30.94
CA GLN A 67 -0.99 -4.59 31.29
C GLN A 67 -2.23 -5.47 31.45
N ARG A 68 -3.17 -5.03 32.29
CA ARG A 68 -4.49 -5.66 32.44
C ARG A 68 -4.42 -7.15 32.84
N PHE A 69 -3.36 -7.55 33.53
CA PHE A 69 -3.23 -8.91 34.05
C PHE A 69 -4.35 -9.22 35.04
N LYS A 70 -5.10 -10.29 34.80
CA LYS A 70 -6.23 -10.71 35.65
C LYS A 70 -6.41 -12.23 35.62
N TRP A 71 -6.66 -12.81 36.79
CA TRP A 71 -7.08 -14.21 36.92
C TRP A 71 -8.53 -14.41 36.49
N VAL A 72 -8.77 -15.44 35.70
CA VAL A 72 -10.10 -15.90 35.27
C VAL A 72 -10.54 -17.02 36.20
N THR A 73 -11.62 -16.82 36.95
CA THR A 73 -12.03 -17.74 38.04
C THR A 73 -13.40 -18.39 37.83
N LYS A 74 -14.24 -17.85 36.94
CA LYS A 74 -15.56 -18.40 36.61
C LYS A 74 -15.47 -19.47 35.52
N HIS A 75 -16.41 -20.41 35.50
CA HIS A 75 -16.62 -21.39 34.43
C HIS A 75 -15.43 -22.32 34.09
N LEU A 76 -14.48 -22.49 35.01
CA LEU A 76 -13.36 -23.42 34.88
C LEU A 76 -13.59 -24.70 35.71
N SER A 77 -12.82 -25.75 35.45
CA SER A 77 -12.84 -26.96 36.28
C SER A 77 -11.96 -26.76 37.53
N PRO A 78 -12.24 -27.49 38.64
CA PRO A 78 -11.36 -27.44 39.81
C PRO A 78 -9.92 -27.81 39.43
N GLY A 79 -8.97 -26.95 39.78
CA GLY A 79 -7.54 -27.11 39.47
C GLY A 79 -7.07 -26.37 38.22
N ASP A 80 -7.98 -25.98 37.32
CA ASP A 80 -7.62 -25.12 36.18
C ASP A 80 -7.21 -23.74 36.70
N ARG A 81 -6.08 -23.22 36.21
CA ARG A 81 -5.62 -21.84 36.48
C ARG A 81 -5.41 -21.11 35.17
N LEU A 82 -6.24 -20.10 34.93
CA LEU A 82 -6.23 -19.31 33.70
C LEU A 82 -6.10 -17.83 34.03
N ALA A 83 -5.20 -17.13 33.35
CA ALA A 83 -5.02 -15.70 33.41
C ALA A 83 -5.12 -15.08 32.01
N ARG A 84 -5.32 -13.76 31.98
CA ARG A 84 -5.33 -12.95 30.77
C ARG A 84 -4.52 -11.67 30.96
N SER A 85 -3.92 -11.15 29.89
CA SER A 85 -3.22 -9.85 29.91
C SER A 85 -3.07 -9.27 28.49
N SER A 86 -2.49 -8.07 28.39
CA SER A 86 -1.85 -7.60 27.16
C SER A 86 -0.61 -8.43 26.83
N ALA A 87 -0.09 -8.25 25.63
CA ALA A 87 1.29 -8.63 25.30
C ALA A 87 2.26 -7.82 26.18
N PRO A 88 3.44 -8.37 26.49
CA PRO A 88 4.42 -7.68 27.33
C PRO A 88 4.94 -6.44 26.61
N HIS A 89 4.98 -5.31 27.33
CA HIS A 89 5.43 -4.00 26.82
C HIS A 89 4.64 -3.43 25.64
N TYR A 90 3.41 -3.93 25.40
CA TYR A 90 2.53 -3.40 24.36
C TYR A 90 2.34 -1.88 24.45
N SER A 91 2.62 -1.18 23.34
CA SER A 91 2.59 0.27 23.20
C SER A 91 1.76 0.72 21.99
N CYS A 92 0.65 0.02 21.75
CA CYS A 92 -0.35 0.29 20.70
C CYS A 92 -0.13 -0.42 19.36
N ASP A 93 1.00 -1.07 19.16
CA ASP A 93 1.25 -1.97 18.03
C ASP A 93 1.45 -3.42 18.51
N ASP A 94 0.89 -4.36 17.76
CA ASP A 94 1.08 -5.80 18.02
C ASP A 94 2.57 -6.19 17.96
N SER A 95 3.37 -5.48 17.16
CA SER A 95 4.81 -5.66 17.02
C SER A 95 5.66 -5.11 18.18
N ASP A 96 5.08 -4.33 19.09
CA ASP A 96 5.79 -3.78 20.26
C ASP A 96 6.18 -4.83 21.31
N GLN A 97 5.67 -6.05 21.17
CA GLN A 97 5.84 -7.07 22.19
C GLN A 97 7.32 -7.36 22.44
N GLN A 98 7.72 -7.21 23.69
CA GLN A 98 9.10 -7.49 24.11
C GLN A 98 9.07 -8.25 25.42
N LEU A 99 9.75 -9.39 25.51
CA LEU A 99 9.99 -10.06 26.78
C LEU A 99 11.33 -9.62 27.35
N THR A 100 11.32 -9.30 28.65
CA THR A 100 12.53 -9.03 29.44
C THR A 100 12.69 -10.12 30.50
N ASP A 101 13.90 -10.24 31.09
CA ASP A 101 14.11 -11.14 32.23
C ASP A 101 13.13 -10.88 33.38
N SER A 102 12.76 -9.61 33.57
CA SER A 102 11.77 -9.22 34.58
C SER A 102 10.36 -9.66 34.21
N SER A 103 9.99 -9.65 32.92
CA SER A 103 8.74 -10.22 32.43
C SER A 103 8.68 -11.73 32.68
N ILE A 104 9.79 -12.44 32.45
CA ILE A 104 9.89 -13.89 32.73
C ILE A 104 9.75 -14.18 34.23
N GLU A 105 10.43 -13.40 35.06
CA GLU A 105 10.35 -13.56 36.52
C GLU A 105 8.91 -13.32 37.02
N PHE A 106 8.22 -12.31 36.48
CA PHE A 106 6.80 -12.08 36.76
C PHE A 106 5.93 -13.30 36.42
N LEU A 107 6.13 -13.91 35.25
CA LEU A 107 5.39 -15.09 34.82
C LEU A 107 5.62 -16.26 35.80
N LYS A 108 6.89 -16.52 36.17
CA LYS A 108 7.25 -17.57 37.14
C LYS A 108 6.66 -17.34 38.53
N GLN A 109 6.70 -16.10 39.02
CA GLN A 109 6.12 -15.74 40.32
C GLN A 109 4.62 -15.96 40.37
N ASN A 110 3.92 -15.77 39.25
CA ASN A 110 2.49 -16.07 39.12
C ASN A 110 2.19 -17.55 38.85
N GLY A 111 3.23 -18.38 38.68
CA GLY A 111 3.13 -19.79 38.31
C GLY A 111 2.64 -20.00 36.88
N ILE A 112 2.82 -19.01 36.00
CA ILE A 112 2.52 -19.15 34.58
C ILE A 112 3.63 -19.99 33.94
N ASN A 113 3.25 -21.13 33.38
CA ASN A 113 4.15 -22.06 32.69
C ASN A 113 3.67 -22.37 31.26
N HIS A 114 2.52 -21.84 30.85
CA HIS A 114 1.99 -21.96 29.50
C HIS A 114 1.39 -20.63 29.04
N ILE A 115 1.62 -20.28 27.77
CA ILE A 115 1.13 -19.05 27.17
C ILE A 115 0.48 -19.34 25.83
N ILE A 116 -0.72 -18.79 25.62
CA ILE A 116 -1.43 -18.80 24.34
C ILE A 116 -1.47 -17.36 23.80
N SER A 117 -0.83 -17.11 22.67
CA SER A 117 -0.79 -15.78 22.05
C SER A 117 -1.70 -15.68 20.84
N LEU A 118 -2.57 -14.67 20.83
CA LEU A 118 -3.39 -14.24 19.69
C LEU A 118 -2.90 -12.93 19.07
N ASN A 119 -1.64 -12.56 19.31
CA ASN A 119 -1.03 -11.38 18.68
C ASN A 119 -0.82 -11.66 17.17
N SER A 120 -0.98 -10.67 16.29
CA SER A 120 -0.69 -10.86 14.85
C SER A 120 0.77 -11.25 14.58
N GLN A 121 1.67 -10.89 15.49
CA GLN A 121 3.08 -11.29 15.53
C GLN A 121 3.35 -12.50 16.45
N ALA A 122 2.35 -13.35 16.74
CA ALA A 122 2.53 -14.47 17.67
C ALA A 122 3.68 -15.42 17.27
N ASN A 123 4.03 -15.51 15.99
CA ASN A 123 5.12 -16.34 15.45
C ASN A 123 6.53 -15.70 15.58
N ASP A 124 6.71 -14.68 16.42
CA ASP A 124 8.03 -14.08 16.66
C ASP A 124 9.01 -15.10 17.28
N PRO A 125 10.09 -15.49 16.56
CA PRO A 125 11.06 -16.47 17.06
C PRO A 125 11.79 -16.04 18.33
N ALA A 126 11.94 -14.73 18.58
CA ALA A 126 12.61 -14.22 19.77
C ALA A 126 11.78 -14.45 21.03
N ILE A 127 10.46 -14.20 20.94
CA ILE A 127 9.50 -14.48 22.02
C ILE A 127 9.45 -15.98 22.32
N GLU A 128 9.28 -16.81 21.29
CA GLU A 128 9.21 -18.26 21.44
C GLU A 128 10.49 -18.83 22.08
N SER A 129 11.66 -18.40 21.60
CA SER A 129 12.95 -18.85 22.13
C SER A 129 13.14 -18.47 23.59
N MET A 130 12.76 -17.24 23.97
CA MET A 130 12.92 -16.76 25.34
C MET A 130 12.00 -17.51 26.32
N LEU A 131 10.72 -17.72 25.97
CA LEU A 131 9.80 -18.49 26.80
C LEU A 131 10.25 -19.95 26.96
N THR A 132 10.64 -20.58 25.84
CA THR A 132 11.10 -21.98 25.83
C THR A 132 12.36 -22.16 26.67
N ALA A 133 13.33 -21.24 26.58
CA ALA A 133 14.56 -21.26 27.38
C ALA A 133 14.30 -21.21 28.90
N HIS A 134 13.13 -20.71 29.30
CA HIS A 134 12.71 -20.63 30.70
C HIS A 134 11.67 -21.68 31.11
N GLY A 135 11.44 -22.68 30.26
CA GLY A 135 10.52 -23.78 30.54
C GLY A 135 9.05 -23.37 30.53
N ILE A 136 8.72 -22.32 29.78
CA ILE A 136 7.33 -21.87 29.57
C ILE A 136 6.89 -22.35 28.19
N THR A 137 5.88 -23.20 28.15
CA THR A 137 5.26 -23.68 26.91
C THR A 137 4.61 -22.50 26.18
N TYR A 138 4.79 -22.39 24.86
CA TYR A 138 4.25 -21.31 24.06
C TYR A 138 3.41 -21.86 22.89
N THR A 139 2.17 -21.38 22.77
CA THR A 139 1.25 -21.72 21.69
C THR A 139 0.92 -20.47 20.87
N PRO A 140 1.61 -20.24 19.74
CA PRO A 140 1.34 -19.09 18.88
C PRO A 140 0.13 -19.36 17.98
N LEU A 141 -0.89 -18.49 18.06
CA LEU A 141 -2.09 -18.54 17.24
C LEU A 141 -2.29 -17.15 16.60
N PRO A 142 -1.54 -16.79 15.54
CA PRO A 142 -1.57 -15.45 15.00
C PRO A 142 -2.97 -15.07 14.51
N VAL A 143 -3.48 -13.94 14.98
CA VAL A 143 -4.77 -13.37 14.55
C VAL A 143 -4.53 -11.92 14.19
N ALA A 144 -4.84 -11.56 12.95
CA ALA A 144 -4.74 -10.18 12.47
C ALA A 144 -5.50 -9.22 13.40
N ASP A 145 -5.02 -7.98 13.49
CA ASP A 145 -5.66 -7.03 14.40
C ASP A 145 -7.11 -6.73 13.98
N PHE A 146 -7.98 -6.50 14.97
CA PHE A 146 -9.42 -6.32 14.82
C PHE A 146 -10.19 -7.47 14.14
N THR A 147 -9.55 -8.61 13.84
CA THR A 147 -10.26 -9.80 13.37
C THR A 147 -10.53 -10.78 14.53
N SER A 148 -11.39 -11.76 14.26
CA SER A 148 -11.68 -12.84 15.20
C SER A 148 -10.83 -14.07 14.86
N PRO A 149 -10.37 -14.86 15.84
CA PRO A 149 -9.79 -16.18 15.57
C PRO A 149 -10.78 -17.09 14.84
N THR A 150 -10.28 -18.11 14.13
CA THR A 150 -11.14 -19.17 13.58
C THR A 150 -11.57 -20.16 14.67
N VAL A 151 -12.63 -20.94 14.42
CA VAL A 151 -13.04 -22.02 15.35
C VAL A 151 -11.91 -23.04 15.54
N GLU A 152 -11.14 -23.33 14.49
CA GLU A 152 -9.96 -24.20 14.56
C GLU A 152 -8.91 -23.65 15.52
N GLN A 153 -8.55 -22.36 15.39
CA GLN A 153 -7.63 -21.70 16.32
C GLN A 153 -8.15 -21.73 17.77
N LEU A 154 -9.46 -21.55 17.99
CA LEU A 154 -10.06 -21.68 19.32
C LEU A 154 -9.93 -23.11 19.87
N ASN A 155 -10.08 -24.12 19.02
CA ASN A 155 -9.87 -25.52 19.39
C ASN A 155 -8.40 -25.82 19.71
N ASP A 156 -7.45 -25.32 18.92
CA ASP A 156 -6.01 -25.48 19.17
C ASP A 156 -5.58 -24.84 20.49
N GLY A 157 -6.12 -23.64 20.78
CA GLY A 157 -5.97 -22.99 22.09
C GLY A 157 -6.52 -23.85 23.23
N TYR A 158 -7.64 -24.54 23.02
CA TYR A 158 -8.20 -25.46 24.01
C TYR A 158 -7.36 -26.74 24.18
N ILE A 159 -6.91 -27.35 23.09
CA ILE A 159 -6.05 -28.55 23.12
C ILE A 159 -4.77 -28.26 23.90
N SER A 160 -4.11 -27.13 23.61
CA SER A 160 -2.89 -26.70 24.31
C SER A 160 -3.15 -26.38 25.78
N PHE A 161 -4.21 -25.63 26.10
CA PHE A 161 -4.62 -25.33 27.47
C PHE A 161 -4.84 -26.60 28.31
N ARG A 162 -5.44 -27.64 27.71
CA ARG A 162 -5.70 -28.90 28.40
C ARG A 162 -4.44 -29.74 28.59
N ALA A 163 -3.47 -29.63 27.68
CA ALA A 163 -2.22 -30.41 27.73
C ALA A 163 -1.31 -29.95 28.89
N ASP A 164 -1.30 -28.67 29.23
CA ASP A 164 -0.49 -28.13 30.33
C ASP A 164 -1.32 -27.77 31.57
N ARG A 165 -1.57 -28.78 32.42
CA ARG A 165 -2.25 -28.61 33.72
C ARG A 165 -1.29 -28.48 34.90
N SER A 166 0.03 -28.50 34.65
CA SER A 166 1.03 -28.52 35.71
C SER A 166 1.24 -27.15 36.37
N GLY A 167 0.80 -26.08 35.70
CA GLY A 167 0.81 -24.72 36.21
C GLY A 167 -0.36 -23.91 35.67
N ALA A 168 -0.18 -22.59 35.58
CA ALA A 168 -1.20 -21.67 35.07
C ALA A 168 -0.95 -21.29 33.60
N THR A 169 -2.04 -21.19 32.84
CA THR A 169 -2.01 -20.69 31.46
C THR A 169 -2.32 -19.19 31.42
N LEU A 170 -1.57 -18.44 30.63
CA LEU A 170 -1.85 -17.03 30.32
C LEU A 170 -2.28 -16.89 28.86
N VAL A 171 -3.37 -16.17 28.61
CA VAL A 171 -3.82 -15.80 27.25
C VAL A 171 -3.55 -14.32 27.03
N TRP A 172 -2.94 -13.96 25.90
CA TRP A 172 -2.77 -12.56 25.51
C TRP A 172 -2.96 -12.31 24.01
N CYS A 173 -3.20 -11.05 23.67
CA CYS A 173 -3.01 -10.43 22.35
C CYS A 173 -2.34 -9.07 22.60
N GLY A 174 -2.13 -8.21 21.60
CA GLY A 174 -1.52 -6.89 21.81
C GLY A 174 -2.11 -6.13 22.99
N PHE A 175 -3.35 -5.66 22.88
CA PHE A 175 -4.00 -4.92 23.96
C PHE A 175 -4.48 -5.80 25.14
N GLY A 176 -4.76 -7.09 24.93
CA GLY A 176 -5.29 -7.96 25.97
C GLY A 176 -6.80 -7.87 26.20
N HIS A 177 -7.55 -7.29 25.26
CA HIS A 177 -9.01 -7.37 25.12
C HIS A 177 -9.35 -7.95 23.73
N GLY A 178 -10.63 -8.00 23.34
CA GLY A 178 -11.04 -8.46 22.02
C GLY A 178 -10.66 -9.92 21.79
N ARG A 179 -9.60 -10.16 20.99
CA ARG A 179 -9.02 -11.48 20.70
C ARG A 179 -8.72 -12.30 21.98
N THR A 180 -8.14 -11.67 23.00
CA THR A 180 -7.90 -12.32 24.30
C THR A 180 -9.21 -12.71 24.98
N GLY A 181 -10.20 -11.82 24.96
CA GLY A 181 -11.52 -12.06 25.53
C GLY A 181 -12.25 -13.21 24.85
N VAL A 182 -12.14 -13.30 23.53
CA VAL A 182 -12.70 -14.39 22.72
C VAL A 182 -12.09 -15.73 23.13
N MET A 183 -10.76 -15.85 23.14
CA MET A 183 -10.11 -17.10 23.50
C MET A 183 -10.43 -17.51 24.95
N VAL A 184 -10.37 -16.59 25.92
CA VAL A 184 -10.73 -16.89 27.31
C VAL A 184 -12.17 -17.41 27.41
N THR A 185 -13.10 -16.76 26.71
CA THR A 185 -14.51 -17.18 26.71
C THR A 185 -14.68 -18.55 26.05
N ALA A 186 -13.99 -18.80 24.94
CA ALA A 186 -13.98 -20.10 24.27
C ALA A 186 -13.47 -21.22 25.19
N LEU A 187 -12.34 -21.01 25.89
CA LEU A 187 -11.82 -21.97 26.86
C LEU A 187 -12.83 -22.28 27.97
N GLN A 188 -13.53 -21.26 28.47
CA GLN A 188 -14.61 -21.47 29.45
C GLN A 188 -15.78 -22.28 28.86
N MET A 189 -16.18 -22.02 27.61
CA MET A 189 -17.22 -22.79 26.91
C MET A 189 -16.83 -24.26 26.76
N PHE A 190 -15.59 -24.54 26.34
CA PHE A 190 -15.06 -25.91 26.29
C PHE A 190 -15.08 -26.59 27.67
N ARG A 191 -14.67 -25.89 28.74
CA ARG A 191 -14.77 -26.45 30.10
C ARG A 191 -16.21 -26.70 30.54
N GLN A 192 -17.16 -25.88 30.12
CA GLN A 192 -18.58 -26.14 30.38
C GLN A 192 -19.11 -27.32 29.59
N SER A 193 -18.70 -27.49 28.33
CA SER A 193 -19.16 -28.60 27.48
C SER A 193 -18.60 -29.96 27.91
N GLU A 194 -17.48 -30.01 28.64
CA GLU A 194 -16.98 -31.25 29.27
C GLU A 194 -17.83 -31.76 30.45
N LYS A 195 -18.80 -30.96 30.94
CA LYS A 195 -19.66 -31.35 32.07
C LYS A 195 -20.77 -32.29 31.64
N SER A 196 -21.25 -33.14 32.55
CA SER A 196 -22.41 -34.02 32.32
C SER A 196 -23.71 -33.25 32.05
N SER A 197 -23.79 -32.01 32.54
CA SER A 197 -24.84 -31.04 32.25
C SER A 197 -24.20 -29.68 31.94
N PRO A 198 -23.85 -29.40 30.67
CA PRO A 198 -23.26 -28.14 30.27
C PRO A 198 -24.15 -26.94 30.61
N THR A 199 -23.52 -25.82 30.94
CA THR A 199 -24.20 -24.53 31.10
C THR A 199 -23.69 -23.59 30.02
N GLN A 200 -24.61 -22.98 29.27
CA GLN A 200 -24.23 -21.97 28.28
C GLN A 200 -23.82 -20.67 28.99
N LEU A 201 -22.76 -20.04 28.49
CA LEU A 201 -22.34 -18.70 28.87
C LEU A 201 -23.28 -17.67 28.25
N SER A 202 -23.58 -16.65 29.03
CA SER A 202 -24.40 -15.51 28.63
C SER A 202 -23.57 -14.43 27.94
N ARG A 203 -24.25 -13.49 27.27
CA ARG A 203 -23.62 -12.26 26.76
C ARG A 203 -22.85 -11.47 27.82
N ASN A 204 -23.33 -11.48 29.06
CA ASN A 204 -22.64 -10.79 30.16
C ASN A 204 -21.30 -11.46 30.47
N ASP A 205 -21.18 -12.78 30.32
CA ASP A 205 -19.91 -13.48 30.49
C ASP A 205 -18.91 -13.07 29.39
N TYR A 206 -19.38 -12.77 28.18
CA TYR A 206 -18.53 -12.29 27.08
C TYR A 206 -18.02 -10.87 27.39
N THR A 207 -18.91 -10.00 27.87
CA THR A 207 -18.58 -8.64 28.30
C THR A 207 -17.63 -8.63 29.50
N ASP A 208 -17.83 -9.51 30.49
CA ASP A 208 -16.94 -9.70 31.64
C ASP A 208 -15.52 -10.10 31.19
N ASN A 209 -15.43 -10.81 30.06
CA ASN A 209 -14.20 -11.16 29.39
C ASN A 209 -13.73 -10.13 28.34
N HIS A 210 -14.34 -8.95 28.27
CA HIS A 210 -13.95 -7.87 27.37
C HIS A 210 -13.86 -8.32 25.89
N VAL A 211 -14.87 -9.06 25.42
CA VAL A 211 -15.13 -9.25 23.99
C VAL A 211 -15.66 -7.93 23.42
N GLU A 212 -15.16 -7.49 22.26
CA GLU A 212 -15.29 -6.09 21.82
C GLU A 212 -16.25 -5.90 20.64
N THR A 213 -16.27 -6.83 19.68
CA THR A 213 -16.98 -6.62 18.40
C THR A 213 -18.11 -7.61 18.17
N ASP A 214 -19.12 -7.20 17.41
CA ASP A 214 -20.26 -8.07 17.04
C ASP A 214 -19.81 -9.32 16.28
N ASN A 215 -18.73 -9.24 15.50
CA ASN A 215 -18.15 -10.40 14.82
C ASN A 215 -17.56 -11.40 15.81
N GLN A 216 -16.86 -10.94 16.83
CA GLN A 216 -16.32 -11.79 17.91
C GLN A 216 -17.45 -12.44 18.73
N VAL A 217 -18.48 -11.66 19.02
CA VAL A 217 -19.69 -12.08 19.73
C VAL A 217 -20.46 -13.15 18.94
N THR A 218 -20.62 -12.95 17.64
CA THR A 218 -21.28 -13.91 16.72
C THR A 218 -20.48 -15.21 16.61
N LEU A 219 -19.14 -15.13 16.52
CA LEU A 219 -18.27 -16.29 16.55
C LEU A 219 -18.45 -17.12 17.83
N LEU A 220 -18.53 -16.48 19.00
CA LEU A 220 -18.70 -17.17 20.28
C LEU A 220 -20.07 -17.85 20.41
N ASP A 221 -21.15 -17.22 19.93
CA ASP A 221 -22.46 -17.90 19.89
C ASP A 221 -22.45 -19.11 19.00
N ARG A 222 -21.83 -18.95 17.83
CA ARG A 222 -21.66 -20.04 16.89
C ARG A 222 -20.86 -21.17 17.52
N LEU A 223 -19.71 -20.87 18.14
CA LEU A 223 -18.92 -21.85 18.87
C LEU A 223 -19.81 -22.57 19.90
N GLN A 224 -20.47 -21.82 20.78
CA GLN A 224 -21.31 -22.38 21.84
C GLN A 224 -22.42 -23.30 21.31
N ASN A 225 -23.07 -22.93 20.20
CA ASN A 225 -24.05 -23.78 19.53
C ASN A 225 -23.38 -25.03 18.95
N SER A 226 -22.22 -24.87 18.32
CA SER A 226 -21.46 -25.93 17.66
C SER A 226 -20.85 -26.96 18.63
N LEU A 227 -20.63 -26.60 19.90
CA LEU A 227 -20.21 -27.56 20.93
C LEU A 227 -21.35 -28.51 21.33
N LEU A 228 -22.58 -28.23 20.92
CA LEU A 228 -23.70 -29.16 21.01
C LEU A 228 -23.75 -30.05 19.76
N PRO A 229 -24.15 -31.32 19.87
CA PRO A 229 -24.22 -32.21 18.71
C PRO A 229 -25.12 -31.70 17.59
N GLU A 230 -26.23 -31.04 17.95
CA GLU A 230 -27.15 -30.43 16.98
C GLU A 230 -26.50 -29.25 16.23
N GLY A 231 -25.60 -28.51 16.88
CA GLY A 231 -24.82 -27.47 16.23
C GLY A 231 -23.85 -28.04 15.21
N VAL A 232 -23.15 -29.14 15.53
CA VAL A 232 -22.29 -29.84 14.55
C VAL A 232 -23.10 -30.25 13.32
N ARG A 233 -24.30 -30.81 13.53
CA ARG A 233 -25.22 -31.19 12.44
C ARG A 233 -25.59 -29.99 11.56
N LEU A 234 -25.95 -28.85 12.16
CA LEU A 234 -26.33 -27.64 11.43
C LEU A 234 -25.17 -27.02 10.65
N GLU A 235 -23.95 -27.07 11.18
CA GLU A 235 -22.75 -26.58 10.49
C GLU A 235 -22.40 -27.45 9.28
N VAL A 236 -22.50 -28.77 9.43
CA VAL A 236 -22.39 -29.73 8.32
C VAL A 236 -23.48 -29.51 7.26
N GLU A 237 -24.72 -29.25 7.69
CA GLU A 237 -25.84 -28.91 6.79
C GLU A 237 -25.55 -27.65 5.98
N SER A 238 -25.08 -26.61 6.66
CA SER A 238 -24.73 -25.33 6.05
C SER A 238 -23.63 -25.50 5.01
N ALA A 239 -22.61 -26.31 5.30
CA ALA A 239 -21.52 -26.60 4.38
C ALA A 239 -21.99 -27.37 3.14
N GLU A 240 -22.82 -28.41 3.30
CA GLU A 240 -23.41 -29.12 2.15
C GLU A 240 -24.28 -28.21 1.29
N ASN A 241 -25.08 -27.33 1.90
CA ASN A 241 -25.95 -26.40 1.18
C ASN A 241 -25.15 -25.33 0.42
N ALA A 242 -24.07 -24.80 1.02
CA ALA A 242 -23.15 -23.90 0.35
C ALA A 242 -22.49 -24.59 -0.87
N LEU A 243 -22.05 -25.84 -0.72
CA LEU A 243 -21.49 -26.63 -1.83
C LEU A 243 -22.51 -26.87 -2.95
N LYS A 244 -23.77 -27.19 -2.63
CA LYS A 244 -24.84 -27.32 -3.63
C LYS A 244 -25.07 -26.00 -4.38
N LYS A 245 -25.04 -24.86 -3.67
CA LYS A 245 -25.15 -23.53 -4.27
C LYS A 245 -23.95 -23.23 -5.18
N ALA A 246 -22.73 -23.59 -4.79
CA ALA A 246 -21.53 -23.47 -5.60
C ALA A 246 -21.66 -24.26 -6.92
N HIS A 247 -22.11 -25.51 -6.86
CA HIS A 247 -22.40 -26.32 -8.04
C HIS A 247 -23.44 -25.67 -8.97
N ALA A 248 -24.55 -25.18 -8.41
CA ALA A 248 -25.59 -24.52 -9.18
C ALA A 248 -25.08 -23.24 -9.86
N ALA A 249 -24.29 -22.43 -9.14
CA ALA A 249 -23.69 -21.21 -9.69
C ALA A 249 -22.68 -21.52 -10.80
N MET A 250 -21.87 -22.57 -10.64
CA MET A 250 -20.97 -23.07 -11.69
C MET A 250 -21.70 -23.52 -12.94
N GLU A 251 -22.81 -24.25 -12.81
CA GLU A 251 -23.64 -24.66 -13.95
C GLU A 251 -24.34 -23.48 -14.63
N ASN A 252 -24.78 -22.49 -13.86
CA ASN A 252 -25.35 -21.25 -14.41
C ASN A 252 -24.30 -20.47 -15.21
N TRP A 253 -23.09 -20.33 -14.66
CA TRP A 253 -21.98 -19.68 -15.35
C TRP A 253 -21.58 -20.42 -16.64
N LYS A 254 -21.54 -21.77 -16.64
CA LYS A 254 -21.27 -22.53 -17.88
C LYS A 254 -22.27 -22.23 -19.00
N LYS A 255 -23.53 -21.93 -18.65
CA LYS A 255 -24.61 -21.62 -19.61
C LYS A 255 -24.56 -20.17 -20.09
N ASP A 256 -24.39 -19.24 -19.17
CA ASP A 256 -24.51 -17.79 -19.44
C ASP A 256 -23.17 -17.16 -19.85
N LYS A 257 -22.05 -17.64 -19.28
CA LYS A 257 -20.68 -17.14 -19.50
C LYS A 257 -20.54 -15.62 -19.30
N SER A 258 -21.41 -15.01 -18.51
CA SER A 258 -21.32 -13.58 -18.22
C SER A 258 -20.35 -13.30 -17.06
N PRO A 259 -19.75 -12.10 -17.00
CA PRO A 259 -18.93 -11.71 -15.86
C PRO A 259 -19.70 -11.73 -14.53
N SER A 260 -21.01 -11.47 -14.55
CA SER A 260 -21.87 -11.53 -13.35
C SER A 260 -22.00 -12.95 -12.84
N SER A 261 -22.34 -13.91 -13.71
CA SER A 261 -22.47 -15.31 -13.30
C SER A 261 -21.14 -15.93 -12.88
N MET A 262 -20.01 -15.47 -13.45
CA MET A 262 -18.67 -15.85 -12.98
C MET A 262 -18.41 -15.34 -11.55
N THR A 263 -18.76 -14.09 -11.28
CA THR A 263 -18.62 -13.48 -9.94
C THR A 263 -19.48 -14.24 -8.92
N ASP A 264 -20.71 -14.59 -9.28
CA ASP A 264 -21.62 -15.37 -8.43
C ASP A 264 -21.10 -16.80 -8.17
N ALA A 265 -20.51 -17.44 -9.19
CA ALA A 265 -19.88 -18.75 -9.06
C ALA A 265 -18.69 -18.69 -8.11
N ARG A 266 -17.81 -17.70 -8.27
CA ARG A 266 -16.65 -17.50 -7.39
C ARG A 266 -17.06 -17.24 -5.94
N ALA A 267 -18.01 -16.33 -5.73
CA ALA A 267 -18.52 -16.03 -4.39
C ALA A 267 -19.15 -17.27 -3.73
N SER A 268 -19.90 -18.08 -4.49
CA SER A 268 -20.53 -19.30 -3.97
C SER A 268 -19.52 -20.41 -3.68
N ILE A 269 -18.46 -20.55 -4.49
CA ILE A 269 -17.37 -21.51 -4.23
C ILE A 269 -16.58 -21.10 -2.99
N SER A 270 -16.21 -19.82 -2.87
CA SER A 270 -15.52 -19.30 -1.69
C SER A 270 -16.32 -19.56 -0.41
N ASP A 271 -17.62 -19.24 -0.41
CA ASP A 271 -18.52 -19.52 0.70
C ASP A 271 -18.57 -21.02 1.02
N ALA A 272 -18.59 -21.90 0.01
CA ALA A 272 -18.55 -23.35 0.23
C ALA A 272 -17.23 -23.82 0.87
N VAL A 273 -16.07 -23.30 0.43
CA VAL A 273 -14.76 -23.61 1.01
C VAL A 273 -14.72 -23.17 2.48
N ASP A 274 -15.15 -21.94 2.75
CA ASP A 274 -15.17 -21.38 4.11
C ASP A 274 -16.08 -22.21 5.02
N LYS A 275 -17.31 -22.52 4.58
CA LYS A 275 -18.26 -23.33 5.37
C LYS A 275 -17.77 -24.75 5.62
N LEU A 276 -17.09 -25.38 4.67
CA LEU A 276 -16.49 -26.70 4.83
C LEU A 276 -15.33 -26.69 5.82
N HIS A 277 -14.48 -25.67 5.77
CA HIS A 277 -13.40 -25.48 6.73
C HIS A 277 -13.95 -25.25 8.15
N GLU A 278 -14.98 -24.40 8.28
CA GLU A 278 -15.66 -24.15 9.56
C GLU A 278 -16.30 -25.42 10.13
N ALA A 279 -17.01 -26.20 9.30
CA ALA A 279 -17.60 -27.47 9.72
C ALA A 279 -16.53 -28.48 10.18
N SER A 280 -15.36 -28.49 9.54
CA SER A 280 -14.21 -29.31 9.96
C SER A 280 -13.68 -28.88 11.33
N GLY A 281 -13.51 -27.57 11.56
CA GLY A 281 -13.08 -27.05 12.86
C GLY A 281 -14.05 -27.38 13.99
N VAL A 282 -15.36 -27.23 13.74
CA VAL A 282 -16.43 -27.59 14.68
C VAL A 282 -16.42 -29.09 15.01
N LEU A 283 -16.26 -29.94 13.99
CA LEU A 283 -16.19 -31.39 14.17
C LEU A 283 -14.97 -31.77 15.03
N GLY A 284 -13.82 -31.15 14.79
CA GLY A 284 -12.62 -31.34 15.61
C GLY A 284 -12.81 -30.89 17.06
N ALA A 285 -13.45 -29.73 17.28
CA ALA A 285 -13.79 -29.23 18.60
C ALA A 285 -14.71 -30.19 19.39
N HIS A 286 -15.73 -30.74 18.72
CA HIS A 286 -16.66 -31.68 19.36
C HIS A 286 -15.97 -33.02 19.70
N TYR A 287 -15.10 -33.53 18.82
CA TYR A 287 -14.28 -34.70 19.12
C TYR A 287 -13.44 -34.52 20.39
N GLU A 288 -12.82 -33.36 20.56
CA GLU A 288 -11.97 -33.09 21.71
C GLU A 288 -12.75 -33.00 23.03
N ILE A 289 -14.02 -32.58 22.99
CA ILE A 289 -14.93 -32.66 24.15
C ILE A 289 -15.20 -34.12 24.51
N ASP A 290 -15.64 -34.94 23.54
CA ASP A 290 -15.97 -36.35 23.76
C ASP A 290 -14.75 -37.11 24.30
N ARG A 291 -13.58 -36.88 23.69
CA ARG A 291 -12.30 -37.45 24.14
C ARG A 291 -12.01 -37.11 25.60
N THR A 292 -12.27 -35.86 26.01
CA THR A 292 -12.05 -35.42 27.39
C THR A 292 -13.05 -36.02 28.36
N ILE A 293 -14.30 -36.25 27.94
CA ILE A 293 -15.30 -36.97 28.74
C ILE A 293 -14.84 -38.41 28.98
N PHE A 294 -14.33 -39.09 27.95
CA PHE A 294 -13.73 -40.43 28.10
C PHE A 294 -12.55 -40.43 29.07
N ASP A 295 -11.61 -39.48 28.93
CA ASP A 295 -10.45 -39.37 29.83
C ASP A 295 -10.89 -39.20 31.29
N ARG A 296 -11.89 -38.33 31.55
CA ARG A 296 -12.46 -38.15 32.89
C ARG A 296 -13.11 -39.42 33.43
N MET A 297 -13.81 -40.17 32.59
CA MET A 297 -14.43 -41.42 33.02
C MET A 297 -13.38 -42.45 33.43
N LEU A 298 -12.29 -42.57 32.67
CA LEU A 298 -11.16 -43.45 32.99
C LEU A 298 -10.48 -43.03 34.30
N ASP A 299 -10.27 -41.72 34.51
CA ASP A 299 -9.70 -41.18 35.76
C ASP A 299 -10.59 -41.44 36.99
N MET A 300 -11.92 -41.52 36.81
CA MET A 300 -12.87 -41.82 37.89
C MET A 300 -13.00 -43.31 38.18
N TYR A 301 -12.60 -44.18 37.24
CA TYR A 301 -12.88 -45.62 37.26
C TYR A 301 -12.19 -46.46 38.37
N PRO A 302 -11.00 -46.14 38.94
CA PRO A 302 -10.40 -46.99 40.00
C PRO A 302 -11.14 -46.97 41.36
N LYS A 303 -12.45 -46.69 41.39
CA LYS A 303 -13.32 -46.70 42.56
C LYS A 303 -14.52 -47.63 42.32
N PRO A 304 -14.81 -48.58 43.23
CA PRO A 304 -15.83 -49.59 42.99
C PRO A 304 -17.22 -48.96 42.80
N LEU A 305 -17.84 -49.23 41.64
CA LEU A 305 -19.16 -48.72 41.26
C LEU A 305 -20.33 -49.44 41.95
N LYS A 306 -20.09 -50.61 42.55
CA LYS A 306 -21.15 -51.43 43.14
C LYS A 306 -20.82 -51.83 44.58
N GLU A 307 -21.76 -51.55 45.47
CA GLU A 307 -21.92 -52.38 46.66
C GLU A 307 -22.32 -53.80 46.21
N PRO A 308 -21.66 -54.86 46.70
CA PRO A 308 -22.01 -56.23 46.34
C PRO A 308 -23.46 -56.53 46.73
N GLY A 309 -24.36 -56.65 45.74
CA GLY A 309 -25.78 -56.98 45.94
C GLY A 309 -26.79 -56.14 45.14
N SER A 310 -26.38 -55.06 44.46
CA SER A 310 -27.29 -54.24 43.64
C SER A 310 -27.77 -54.98 42.38
N SER A 311 -29.10 -55.06 42.21
CA SER A 311 -29.78 -55.66 41.05
C SER A 311 -29.93 -54.72 39.84
N GLN A 312 -29.27 -53.55 39.84
CA GLN A 312 -29.39 -52.63 38.71
C GLN A 312 -28.72 -53.17 37.44
N PRO A 313 -29.37 -52.97 36.26
CA PRO A 313 -28.86 -53.40 34.97
C PRO A 313 -27.48 -52.81 34.69
N ASP A 314 -26.64 -53.60 34.04
CA ASP A 314 -25.26 -53.26 33.70
C ASP A 314 -25.20 -52.12 32.67
N PRO A 315 -24.82 -50.88 33.07
CA PRO A 315 -24.82 -49.71 32.19
C PRO A 315 -23.90 -49.90 30.99
N SER A 316 -22.84 -50.69 31.15
CA SER A 316 -21.86 -50.98 30.10
C SER A 316 -22.50 -51.67 28.88
N LYS A 317 -23.52 -52.52 29.09
CA LYS A 317 -24.20 -53.24 28.01
C LYS A 317 -25.07 -52.32 27.17
N SER A 318 -25.86 -51.45 27.81
CA SER A 318 -26.70 -50.48 27.10
C SER A 318 -25.83 -49.48 26.31
N PHE A 319 -24.71 -49.07 26.90
CA PHE A 319 -23.72 -48.20 26.27
C PHE A 319 -23.10 -48.84 25.02
N LYS A 320 -22.58 -50.08 25.13
CA LYS A 320 -22.01 -50.84 23.99
C LYS A 320 -22.98 -50.95 22.82
N GLN A 321 -24.25 -51.27 23.10
CA GLN A 321 -25.26 -51.44 22.07
C GLN A 321 -25.52 -50.12 21.31
N LYS A 322 -25.75 -49.02 22.03
CA LYS A 322 -26.08 -47.74 21.40
C LYS A 322 -24.94 -47.17 20.55
N ILE A 323 -23.69 -47.32 20.98
CA ILE A 323 -22.55 -46.85 20.17
C ILE A 323 -22.34 -47.75 18.95
N GLN A 324 -22.51 -49.07 19.09
CA GLN A 324 -22.44 -49.98 17.95
C GLN A 324 -23.51 -49.66 16.90
N GLU A 325 -24.76 -49.40 17.32
CA GLU A 325 -25.84 -48.97 16.43
C GLU A 325 -25.53 -47.62 15.74
N ALA A 326 -25.00 -46.64 16.48
CA ALA A 326 -24.60 -45.34 15.92
C ALA A 326 -23.48 -45.50 14.87
N ARG A 327 -22.49 -46.35 15.17
CA ARG A 327 -21.38 -46.67 14.28
C ARG A 327 -21.86 -47.31 12.98
N GLU A 328 -22.71 -48.35 13.06
CA GLU A 328 -23.24 -49.03 11.89
C GLU A 328 -24.04 -48.07 10.99
N ARG A 329 -24.75 -47.10 11.58
CA ARG A 329 -25.45 -46.05 10.84
C ARG A 329 -24.51 -45.06 10.15
N ILE A 330 -23.43 -44.65 10.81
CA ILE A 330 -22.41 -43.76 10.19
C ILE A 330 -21.68 -44.47 9.05
N GLU A 331 -21.27 -45.72 9.26
CA GLU A 331 -20.56 -46.51 8.25
C GLU A 331 -21.45 -46.83 7.03
N SER A 332 -22.76 -47.01 7.23
CA SER A 332 -23.72 -47.29 6.15
C SER A 332 -24.29 -46.04 5.47
N SER A 333 -24.21 -44.86 6.08
CA SER A 333 -24.81 -43.65 5.51
C SER A 333 -23.95 -43.03 4.40
N SER A 334 -24.59 -42.80 3.25
CA SER A 334 -24.03 -42.02 2.16
C SER A 334 -24.08 -40.51 2.39
N HIS A 335 -24.93 -40.03 3.29
CA HIS A 335 -25.14 -38.59 3.54
C HIS A 335 -24.36 -38.14 4.78
N LEU A 336 -23.68 -36.99 4.68
CA LEU A 336 -22.89 -36.45 5.78
C LEU A 336 -23.79 -35.99 6.93
N MET A 337 -24.93 -35.40 6.60
CA MET A 337 -25.99 -35.00 7.53
C MET A 337 -26.45 -36.11 8.47
N ASP A 338 -26.80 -37.28 7.93
CA ASP A 338 -27.27 -38.42 8.72
C ASP A 338 -26.16 -38.94 9.64
N SER A 339 -24.93 -38.90 9.14
CA SER A 339 -23.73 -39.30 9.88
C SER A 339 -23.47 -38.33 11.05
N ALA A 340 -23.60 -37.02 10.83
CA ALA A 340 -23.47 -36.00 11.88
C ALA A 340 -24.60 -36.11 12.92
N GLY A 341 -25.82 -36.45 12.51
CA GLY A 341 -26.95 -36.69 13.43
C GLY A 341 -26.70 -37.84 14.42
N GLN A 342 -25.86 -38.83 14.07
CA GLN A 342 -25.49 -39.90 15.01
C GLN A 342 -24.56 -39.42 16.14
N LEU A 343 -23.82 -38.31 15.97
CA LEU A 343 -23.00 -37.74 17.03
C LEU A 343 -23.85 -37.34 18.24
N ALA A 344 -25.09 -36.87 18.02
CA ALA A 344 -26.02 -36.56 19.10
C ALA A 344 -26.39 -37.77 19.95
N VAL A 345 -26.48 -38.95 19.32
CA VAL A 345 -26.74 -40.21 20.04
C VAL A 345 -25.52 -40.58 20.88
N VAL A 346 -24.31 -40.45 20.33
CA VAL A 346 -23.06 -40.76 21.04
C VAL A 346 -22.84 -39.81 22.22
N ASP A 347 -22.91 -38.50 22.00
CA ASP A 347 -22.74 -37.48 23.06
C ASP A 347 -23.77 -37.65 24.18
N GLY A 348 -25.05 -37.85 23.85
CA GLY A 348 -26.09 -38.09 24.85
C GLY A 348 -25.80 -39.31 25.72
N VAL A 349 -25.36 -40.40 25.08
CA VAL A 349 -24.98 -41.65 25.75
C VAL A 349 -23.73 -41.48 26.63
N LEU A 350 -22.74 -40.72 26.17
CA LEU A 350 -21.53 -40.39 26.93
C LEU A 350 -21.84 -39.55 28.16
N ARG A 351 -22.70 -38.53 28.02
CA ARG A 351 -23.08 -37.64 29.12
C ARG A 351 -23.91 -38.35 30.19
N ASP A 352 -24.84 -39.21 29.78
CA ASP A 352 -25.63 -40.02 30.73
C ASP A 352 -24.72 -40.96 31.52
N LEU A 353 -23.76 -41.61 30.86
CA LEU A 353 -22.79 -42.48 31.53
C LEU A 353 -21.91 -41.69 32.49
N ASN A 354 -21.33 -40.56 32.06
CA ASN A 354 -20.54 -39.67 32.92
C ASN A 354 -21.35 -39.20 34.14
N ARG A 355 -22.66 -38.92 33.98
CA ARG A 355 -23.55 -38.54 35.09
C ARG A 355 -23.67 -39.69 36.09
N GLU A 356 -23.84 -40.93 35.64
CA GLU A 356 -23.93 -42.11 36.51
C GLU A 356 -22.63 -42.36 37.31
N PHE A 357 -21.46 -42.20 36.65
CA PHE A 357 -20.16 -42.27 37.30
C PHE A 357 -20.00 -41.21 38.40
N GLN A 358 -20.43 -39.97 38.13
CA GLN A 358 -20.37 -38.88 39.11
C GLN A 358 -21.29 -39.13 40.32
N HIS A 359 -22.50 -39.66 40.11
CA HIS A 359 -23.42 -40.00 41.20
C HIS A 359 -22.86 -41.11 42.09
N SER A 360 -22.25 -42.14 41.49
CA SER A 360 -21.64 -43.25 42.22
C SER A 360 -20.49 -42.78 43.13
N ARG A 361 -19.71 -41.79 42.70
CA ARG A 361 -18.60 -41.22 43.48
C ARG A 361 -19.05 -40.45 44.73
N ASN A 362 -20.16 -39.72 44.66
CA ASN A 362 -20.65 -38.90 45.77
C ASN A 362 -21.14 -39.73 46.96
N LEU A 363 -21.39 -41.03 46.77
CA LEU A 363 -21.88 -41.94 47.81
C LEU A 363 -20.76 -42.51 48.70
N SER A 364 -19.47 -42.32 48.39
CA SER A 364 -18.36 -42.86 49.21
C SER A 364 -17.16 -41.89 49.35
N PRO A 365 -17.23 -40.87 50.24
CA PRO A 365 -16.16 -39.87 50.39
C PRO A 365 -14.92 -40.33 51.20
N GLY A 366 -14.91 -41.55 51.78
CA GLY A 366 -14.05 -41.86 52.93
C GLY A 366 -12.80 -42.73 52.74
N SER A 367 -12.55 -43.35 51.58
CA SER A 367 -11.46 -44.34 51.43
C SER A 367 -10.55 -44.06 50.24
N ILE A 368 -9.67 -43.08 50.38
CA ILE A 368 -8.58 -42.81 49.42
C ILE A 368 -7.27 -43.15 50.13
N GLY A 369 -6.60 -44.25 49.79
CA GLY A 369 -5.26 -44.48 50.35
C GLY A 369 -4.60 -45.84 50.21
N VAL A 370 -5.18 -46.86 49.57
CA VAL A 370 -4.49 -48.14 49.41
C VAL A 370 -4.44 -48.51 47.93
N ASP A 371 -3.21 -48.72 47.44
CA ASP A 371 -2.86 -49.25 46.12
C ASP A 371 -3.54 -50.61 45.93
N ARG A 372 -4.79 -50.58 45.46
CA ARG A 372 -5.62 -51.77 45.26
C ARG A 372 -5.47 -52.20 43.82
N SER A 373 -5.02 -53.43 43.61
CA SER A 373 -5.05 -54.08 42.31
C SER A 373 -6.48 -54.08 41.75
N LEU A 374 -6.66 -53.54 40.53
CA LEU A 374 -7.93 -53.57 39.80
C LEU A 374 -8.49 -55.01 39.76
N SER A 375 -9.76 -55.15 40.17
CA SER A 375 -10.54 -56.38 40.06
C SER A 375 -10.74 -56.78 38.59
N GLY A 376 -11.06 -58.05 38.34
CA GLY A 376 -11.29 -58.55 36.98
C GLY A 376 -12.42 -57.81 36.25
N SER A 377 -13.49 -57.43 36.96
CA SER A 377 -14.59 -56.64 36.40
C SER A 377 -14.17 -55.21 36.06
N GLU A 378 -13.33 -54.58 36.89
CA GLU A 378 -12.85 -53.21 36.64
C GLU A 378 -11.96 -53.15 35.38
N LYS A 379 -11.13 -54.17 35.16
CA LYS A 379 -10.33 -54.27 33.93
C LYS A 379 -11.19 -54.45 32.68
N GLU A 380 -12.28 -55.21 32.79
CA GLU A 380 -13.20 -55.40 31.65
C GLU A 380 -13.91 -54.09 31.31
N ASP A 381 -14.40 -53.34 32.30
CA ASP A 381 -15.06 -52.05 32.07
C ASP A 381 -14.11 -50.98 31.51
N ILE A 382 -12.86 -50.88 31.99
CA ILE A 382 -11.84 -50.01 31.37
C ILE A 382 -11.65 -50.37 29.90
N LYS A 383 -11.56 -51.68 29.60
CA LYS A 383 -11.45 -52.16 28.22
C LYS A 383 -12.69 -51.78 27.40
N VAL A 384 -13.89 -51.84 27.98
CA VAL A 384 -15.12 -51.34 27.32
C VAL A 384 -15.00 -49.85 27.00
N ILE A 385 -14.61 -49.02 27.96
CA ILE A 385 -14.51 -47.56 27.76
C ILE A 385 -13.50 -47.25 26.66
N GLU A 386 -12.35 -47.92 26.64
CA GLU A 386 -11.32 -47.74 25.60
C GLU A 386 -11.76 -48.23 24.22
N GLU A 387 -12.44 -49.38 24.13
CA GLU A 387 -13.04 -49.86 22.88
C GLU A 387 -14.03 -48.84 22.31
N GLN A 388 -14.81 -48.18 23.18
CA GLN A 388 -15.79 -47.18 22.78
C GLN A 388 -15.15 -45.84 22.42
N ARG A 389 -14.12 -45.41 23.15
CA ARG A 389 -13.28 -44.27 22.76
C ARG A 389 -12.68 -44.46 21.38
N ALA A 390 -12.17 -45.65 21.09
CA ALA A 390 -11.64 -46.01 19.77
C ALA A 390 -12.73 -46.01 18.68
N ALA A 391 -13.92 -46.53 18.98
CA ALA A 391 -15.06 -46.49 18.06
C ALA A 391 -15.50 -45.06 17.75
N THR A 392 -15.65 -44.20 18.76
CA THR A 392 -15.96 -42.78 18.60
C THR A 392 -14.91 -42.07 17.77
N ARG A 393 -13.62 -42.25 18.07
CA ARG A 393 -12.53 -41.71 17.26
C ARG A 393 -12.66 -42.09 15.78
N ARG A 394 -12.90 -43.37 15.48
CA ARG A 394 -13.08 -43.84 14.11
C ARG A 394 -14.27 -43.18 13.40
N MET A 395 -15.36 -42.92 14.11
CA MET A 395 -16.52 -42.19 13.55
C MET A 395 -16.16 -40.75 13.16
N PHE A 396 -15.46 -40.02 14.02
CA PHE A 396 -14.98 -38.67 13.72
C PHE A 396 -13.95 -38.66 12.58
N GLU A 397 -13.06 -39.65 12.51
CA GLU A 397 -12.12 -39.81 11.39
C GLU A 397 -12.85 -39.99 10.05
N ILE A 398 -13.90 -40.83 9.99
CA ILE A 398 -14.71 -41.03 8.78
C ILE A 398 -15.40 -39.71 8.37
N LEU A 399 -16.01 -38.99 9.31
CA LEU A 399 -16.66 -37.71 9.04
C LEU A 399 -15.67 -36.64 8.56
N SER A 400 -14.50 -36.55 9.21
CA SER A 400 -13.43 -35.64 8.84
C SER A 400 -12.92 -35.93 7.43
N GLU A 401 -12.71 -37.19 7.07
CA GLU A 401 -12.28 -37.56 5.71
C GLU A 401 -13.34 -37.23 4.65
N LYS A 402 -14.63 -37.41 4.96
CA LYS A 402 -15.72 -36.97 4.07
C LYS A 402 -15.72 -35.45 3.88
N LEU A 403 -15.58 -34.66 4.96
CA LEU A 403 -15.47 -33.19 4.87
C LEU A 403 -14.25 -32.76 4.05
N LYS A 404 -13.08 -33.36 4.28
CA LYS A 404 -11.87 -33.11 3.47
C LYS A 404 -12.06 -33.45 2.00
N GLN A 405 -12.82 -34.51 1.69
CA GLN A 405 -13.16 -34.83 0.29
C GLN A 405 -14.01 -33.73 -0.35
N LEU A 406 -15.04 -33.23 0.34
CA LEU A 406 -15.86 -32.11 -0.14
C LEU A 406 -15.05 -30.81 -0.25
N GLN A 407 -14.13 -30.56 0.68
CA GLN A 407 -13.23 -29.39 0.61
C GLN A 407 -12.30 -29.47 -0.61
N ARG A 408 -11.75 -30.66 -0.90
CA ARG A 408 -10.97 -30.91 -2.13
C ARG A 408 -11.82 -30.70 -3.38
N GLU A 409 -13.08 -31.10 -3.37
CA GLU A 409 -14.02 -30.87 -4.47
C GLU A 409 -14.29 -29.37 -4.69
N ALA A 410 -14.59 -28.62 -3.62
CA ALA A 410 -14.79 -27.17 -3.69
C ALA A 410 -13.53 -26.43 -4.20
N SER A 411 -12.35 -26.81 -3.70
CA SER A 411 -11.07 -26.25 -4.14
C SER A 411 -10.75 -26.60 -5.61
N ALA A 412 -11.15 -27.79 -6.05
CA ALA A 412 -11.03 -28.18 -7.46
C ALA A 412 -12.00 -27.39 -8.35
N MET A 413 -13.19 -27.02 -7.86
CA MET A 413 -14.09 -26.12 -8.58
C MET A 413 -13.49 -24.72 -8.71
N ASP A 414 -12.91 -24.20 -7.63
CA ASP A 414 -12.23 -22.90 -7.63
C ASP A 414 -11.09 -22.87 -8.65
N THR A 415 -10.22 -23.90 -8.62
CA THR A 415 -9.12 -24.05 -9.58
C THR A 415 -9.63 -24.11 -11.03
N ARG A 416 -10.71 -24.87 -11.30
CA ARG A 416 -11.32 -24.95 -12.64
C ARG A 416 -11.88 -23.61 -13.10
N LEU A 417 -12.51 -22.86 -12.20
CA LEU A 417 -13.02 -21.51 -12.49
C LEU A 417 -11.86 -20.56 -12.81
N GLY A 418 -10.78 -20.61 -12.03
CA GLY A 418 -9.54 -19.87 -12.27
C GLY A 418 -8.95 -20.14 -13.66
N VAL A 419 -8.83 -21.41 -14.06
CA VAL A 419 -8.37 -21.79 -15.42
C VAL A 419 -9.24 -21.18 -16.52
N LEU A 420 -10.55 -21.18 -16.32
CA LEU A 420 -11.49 -20.68 -17.33
C LEU A 420 -11.47 -19.14 -17.41
N GLN A 421 -11.35 -18.47 -16.26
CA GLN A 421 -11.16 -17.02 -16.19
C GLN A 421 -9.83 -16.60 -16.84
N MET A 422 -8.76 -17.37 -16.62
CA MET A 422 -7.48 -17.17 -17.29
C MET A 422 -7.61 -17.29 -18.82
N ALA A 423 -8.36 -18.28 -19.31
CA ALA A 423 -8.61 -18.42 -20.74
C ALA A 423 -9.38 -17.23 -21.33
N GLU A 424 -10.40 -16.71 -20.64
CA GLU A 424 -11.15 -15.52 -21.07
C GLU A 424 -10.28 -14.26 -21.09
N LEU A 425 -9.53 -14.03 -20.02
CA LEU A 425 -8.60 -12.91 -19.95
C LEU A 425 -7.55 -13.03 -21.06
N ASN A 426 -7.05 -14.24 -21.34
CA ASN A 426 -6.02 -14.46 -22.35
C ASN A 426 -6.57 -14.16 -23.75
N GLN A 427 -7.82 -14.54 -24.03
CA GLN A 427 -8.50 -14.15 -25.25
C GLN A 427 -8.66 -12.62 -25.34
N LYS A 428 -9.09 -11.96 -24.25
CA LYS A 428 -9.19 -10.50 -24.21
C LYS A 428 -7.85 -9.82 -24.51
N LEU A 429 -6.76 -10.30 -23.91
CA LEU A 429 -5.42 -9.76 -24.15
C LEU A 429 -4.96 -9.99 -25.59
N HIS A 430 -5.29 -11.13 -26.19
CA HIS A 430 -5.06 -11.39 -27.61
C HIS A 430 -5.83 -10.41 -28.50
N ASP A 431 -7.10 -10.15 -28.22
CA ASP A 431 -7.92 -9.21 -28.99
C ASP A 431 -7.38 -7.77 -28.86
N LEU A 432 -6.95 -7.37 -27.66
CA LEU A 432 -6.31 -6.07 -27.42
C LEU A 432 -4.98 -5.93 -28.18
N LYS A 433 -4.18 -7.00 -28.23
CA LYS A 433 -2.96 -7.06 -29.05
C LYS A 433 -3.28 -6.88 -30.55
N VAL A 434 -4.32 -7.54 -31.07
CA VAL A 434 -4.76 -7.35 -32.47
C VAL A 434 -5.22 -5.92 -32.72
N ASN A 435 -5.99 -5.33 -31.80
CA ASN A 435 -6.39 -3.92 -31.88
C ASN A 435 -5.17 -3.00 -31.91
N MET A 436 -4.17 -3.25 -31.06
CA MET A 436 -2.92 -2.49 -31.05
C MET A 436 -2.20 -2.54 -32.41
N GLN A 437 -2.12 -3.72 -33.04
CA GLN A 437 -1.55 -3.87 -34.38
C GLN A 437 -2.35 -3.11 -35.45
N ASN A 438 -3.68 -3.05 -35.31
CA ASN A 438 -4.53 -2.25 -36.17
C ASN A 438 -4.27 -0.74 -35.99
N HIS A 439 -4.11 -0.26 -34.76
CA HIS A 439 -3.73 1.14 -34.49
C HIS A 439 -2.35 1.46 -35.07
N LEU A 440 -1.37 0.56 -34.92
CA LEU A 440 -0.05 0.71 -35.52
C LEU A 440 -0.11 0.79 -37.05
N SER A 441 -0.88 -0.09 -37.67
CA SER A 441 -1.08 -0.08 -39.13
C SER A 441 -1.71 1.24 -39.60
N LYS A 442 -2.67 1.77 -38.85
CA LYS A 442 -3.26 3.10 -39.13
C LYS A 442 -2.22 4.20 -38.98
N ALA A 443 -1.43 4.22 -37.90
CA ALA A 443 -0.38 5.22 -37.71
C ALA A 443 0.64 5.22 -38.86
N GLN A 444 1.03 4.04 -39.35
CA GLN A 444 2.05 3.87 -40.40
C GLN A 444 1.59 4.16 -41.83
N GLN A 445 0.28 4.18 -42.11
CA GLN A 445 -0.25 4.28 -43.48
C GLN A 445 -0.10 5.68 -44.14
N ARG A 446 0.88 6.50 -43.71
CA ARG A 446 1.13 7.90 -44.17
C ARG A 446 -0.15 8.73 -44.25
N TYR A 447 -1.01 8.55 -43.25
CA TYR A 447 -2.25 9.28 -43.13
C TYR A 447 -2.03 10.72 -42.63
N SER A 448 -3.11 11.49 -42.61
CA SER A 448 -3.10 12.82 -42.02
C SER A 448 -2.65 12.77 -40.54
N MET A 449 -1.99 13.83 -40.07
CA MET A 449 -1.56 13.95 -38.67
C MET A 449 -2.69 13.66 -37.67
N GLY A 450 -3.92 14.08 -37.98
CA GLY A 450 -5.09 13.80 -37.15
C GLY A 450 -5.35 12.30 -36.97
N GLN A 451 -5.23 11.49 -38.03
CA GLN A 451 -5.44 10.04 -37.94
C GLN A 451 -4.35 9.33 -37.13
N THR A 452 -3.10 9.77 -37.26
CA THR A 452 -1.99 9.24 -36.45
C THR A 452 -2.16 9.63 -34.98
N HIS A 453 -2.61 10.86 -34.70
CA HIS A 453 -2.91 11.31 -33.35
C HIS A 453 -4.05 10.50 -32.70
N TYR A 454 -5.15 10.24 -33.43
CA TYR A 454 -6.22 9.38 -32.92
C TYR A 454 -5.74 7.94 -32.68
N ALA A 455 -4.92 7.39 -33.59
CA ALA A 455 -4.34 6.07 -33.39
C ALA A 455 -3.45 6.02 -32.13
N SER A 456 -2.71 7.09 -31.83
CA SER A 456 -1.94 7.24 -30.60
C SER A 456 -2.82 7.24 -29.36
N ILE A 457 -3.89 8.06 -29.33
CA ILE A 457 -4.84 8.09 -28.20
C ILE A 457 -5.48 6.70 -27.98
N ASP A 458 -6.02 6.09 -29.03
CA ASP A 458 -6.66 4.78 -28.93
C ASP A 458 -5.68 3.70 -28.48
N SER A 459 -4.41 3.79 -28.90
CA SER A 459 -3.36 2.87 -28.47
C SER A 459 -3.08 2.96 -26.97
N MET A 460 -3.10 4.17 -26.39
CA MET A 460 -2.91 4.34 -24.94
C MET A 460 -4.06 3.72 -24.13
N VAL A 461 -5.30 3.88 -24.60
CA VAL A 461 -6.48 3.25 -23.98
C VAL A 461 -6.38 1.73 -24.08
N THR A 462 -6.06 1.21 -25.26
CA THR A 462 -5.87 -0.23 -25.49
C THR A 462 -4.75 -0.81 -24.63
N LEU A 463 -3.65 -0.07 -24.44
CA LEU A 463 -2.54 -0.48 -23.57
C LEU A 463 -2.97 -0.52 -22.10
N ALA A 464 -3.73 0.48 -21.63
CA ALA A 464 -4.24 0.48 -20.26
C ALA A 464 -5.16 -0.74 -20.00
N ASP A 465 -6.04 -1.07 -20.94
CA ASP A 465 -6.89 -2.27 -20.87
C ASP A 465 -6.08 -3.57 -20.88
N ALA A 466 -4.98 -3.62 -21.64
CA ALA A 466 -4.09 -4.77 -21.71
C ALA A 466 -3.32 -4.96 -20.40
N THR A 467 -2.82 -3.87 -19.82
CA THR A 467 -2.17 -3.89 -18.50
C THR A 467 -3.16 -4.32 -17.42
N GLU A 468 -4.40 -3.80 -17.40
CA GLU A 468 -5.43 -4.23 -16.42
C GLU A 468 -5.74 -5.73 -16.55
N ALA A 469 -5.85 -6.24 -17.79
CA ALA A 469 -6.09 -7.67 -18.02
C ALA A 469 -4.90 -8.53 -17.53
N ALA A 470 -3.66 -8.12 -17.81
CA ALA A 470 -2.46 -8.83 -17.39
C ALA A 470 -2.27 -8.81 -15.86
N THR A 471 -2.59 -7.69 -15.19
CA THR A 471 -2.56 -7.61 -13.72
C THR A 471 -3.56 -8.58 -13.09
N LYS A 472 -4.81 -8.62 -13.59
CA LYS A 472 -5.83 -9.58 -13.10
C LYS A 472 -5.40 -11.02 -13.30
N MET A 473 -4.72 -11.33 -14.41
CA MET A 473 -4.17 -12.67 -14.62
C MET A 473 -3.05 -12.99 -13.63
N ALA A 474 -2.14 -12.05 -13.37
CA ALA A 474 -1.08 -12.24 -12.39
C ALA A 474 -1.66 -12.49 -10.99
N GLU A 475 -2.68 -11.74 -10.58
CA GLU A 475 -3.41 -11.95 -9.31
C GLU A 475 -4.06 -13.35 -9.25
N LEU A 476 -4.69 -13.81 -10.34
CA LEU A 476 -5.28 -15.15 -10.41
C LEU A 476 -4.22 -16.25 -10.34
N LEU A 477 -3.12 -16.08 -11.08
CA LEU A 477 -2.01 -17.01 -11.03
C LEU A 477 -1.44 -17.06 -9.62
N ASP A 478 -1.24 -15.92 -8.96
CA ASP A 478 -0.69 -15.85 -7.61
C ASP A 478 -1.60 -16.52 -6.57
N ALA A 479 -2.92 -16.40 -6.73
CA ALA A 479 -3.92 -16.98 -5.83
C ALA A 479 -4.13 -18.50 -5.98
N HIS A 480 -3.81 -19.09 -7.13
CA HIS A 480 -4.10 -20.51 -7.41
C HIS A 480 -2.84 -21.36 -7.54
N GLU A 481 -2.59 -22.26 -6.59
CA GLU A 481 -1.41 -23.17 -6.61
C GLU A 481 -1.33 -24.05 -7.85
N GLY A 482 -2.47 -24.42 -8.44
CA GLY A 482 -2.54 -25.31 -9.61
C GLY A 482 -2.16 -24.68 -10.96
N LEU A 483 -2.01 -23.35 -11.03
CA LEU A 483 -1.58 -22.67 -12.26
C LEU A 483 -0.06 -22.48 -12.25
N SER A 484 0.59 -22.60 -13.40
CA SER A 484 2.05 -22.56 -13.47
C SER A 484 2.57 -21.15 -13.80
N LYS A 485 3.85 -20.90 -13.52
CA LYS A 485 4.51 -19.64 -13.95
C LYS A 485 4.60 -19.58 -15.48
N GLU A 486 4.70 -20.74 -16.13
CA GLU A 486 4.80 -20.89 -17.57
C GLU A 486 3.55 -20.37 -18.29
N ASP A 487 2.37 -20.48 -17.65
CA ASP A 487 1.12 -19.92 -18.17
C ASP A 487 1.20 -18.38 -18.33
N PHE A 488 2.00 -17.72 -17.49
CA PHE A 488 2.20 -16.27 -17.54
C PHE A 488 3.10 -15.81 -18.68
N ASN A 489 3.99 -16.66 -19.20
CA ASN A 489 4.95 -16.26 -20.23
C ASN A 489 4.24 -15.79 -21.52
N SER A 490 3.13 -16.45 -21.88
CA SER A 490 2.32 -16.07 -23.07
C SER A 490 1.64 -14.71 -22.91
N ILE A 491 1.21 -14.41 -21.69
CA ILE A 491 0.57 -13.16 -21.28
C ILE A 491 1.60 -12.02 -21.33
N GLN A 492 2.77 -12.25 -20.74
CA GLN A 492 3.88 -11.31 -20.76
C GLN A 492 4.32 -10.97 -22.16
N GLN A 493 4.48 -11.99 -23.02
CA GLN A 493 4.82 -11.78 -24.41
C GLN A 493 3.77 -10.93 -25.15
N SER A 494 2.48 -11.16 -24.89
CA SER A 494 1.40 -10.38 -25.50
C SER A 494 1.38 -8.93 -25.02
N LEU A 495 1.59 -8.70 -23.72
CA LEU A 495 1.69 -7.34 -23.15
C LEU A 495 2.93 -6.61 -23.67
N TYR A 496 4.08 -7.27 -23.72
CA TYR A 496 5.32 -6.76 -24.31
C TYR A 496 5.08 -6.30 -25.76
N GLU A 497 4.49 -7.15 -26.61
CA GLU A 497 4.21 -6.77 -28.00
C GLU A 497 3.22 -5.60 -28.13
N ALA A 498 2.24 -5.50 -27.24
CA ALA A 498 1.31 -4.37 -27.19
C ALA A 498 2.04 -3.07 -26.81
N ARG A 499 2.92 -3.11 -25.81
CA ARG A 499 3.77 -1.99 -25.37
C ARG A 499 4.72 -1.50 -26.47
N ILE A 500 5.42 -2.42 -27.12
CA ILE A 500 6.30 -2.11 -28.25
C ILE A 500 5.52 -1.48 -29.41
N SER A 501 4.29 -1.92 -29.66
CA SER A 501 3.44 -1.34 -30.69
C SER A 501 2.98 0.08 -30.31
N ALA A 502 2.63 0.32 -29.06
CA ALA A 502 2.30 1.67 -28.56
C ALA A 502 3.50 2.62 -28.70
N ALA A 503 4.72 2.19 -28.30
CA ALA A 503 5.95 2.96 -28.48
C ALA A 503 6.21 3.32 -29.96
N LYS A 504 5.97 2.39 -30.89
CA LYS A 504 6.07 2.64 -32.33
C LYS A 504 5.01 3.63 -32.84
N ILE A 505 3.80 3.61 -32.30
CA ILE A 505 2.75 4.56 -32.66
C ILE A 505 3.13 5.96 -32.20
N THR A 506 3.62 6.12 -30.97
CA THR A 506 4.12 7.42 -30.45
C THR A 506 5.30 7.94 -31.27
N ALA A 507 6.23 7.06 -31.65
CA ALA A 507 7.32 7.38 -32.56
C ALA A 507 6.81 7.89 -33.94
N GLU A 508 5.80 7.24 -34.50
CA GLU A 508 5.20 7.65 -35.77
C GLU A 508 4.41 8.97 -35.63
N GLU A 509 3.74 9.20 -34.51
CA GLU A 509 3.08 10.48 -34.19
C GLU A 509 4.09 11.62 -34.16
N ALA A 510 5.25 11.43 -33.53
CA ALA A 510 6.33 12.41 -33.54
C ALA A 510 6.85 12.68 -34.98
N ASN A 511 7.07 11.64 -35.78
CA ASN A 511 7.49 11.78 -37.18
C ASN A 511 6.45 12.54 -38.03
N GLN A 512 5.17 12.20 -37.89
CA GLN A 512 4.09 12.89 -38.62
C GLN A 512 3.95 14.34 -38.16
N ALA A 513 4.16 14.62 -36.88
CA ALA A 513 4.15 15.98 -36.36
C ALA A 513 5.27 16.83 -36.96
N ILE A 514 6.49 16.27 -37.08
CA ILE A 514 7.61 16.92 -37.79
C ILE A 514 7.22 17.20 -39.26
N ASN A 515 6.73 16.19 -39.97
CA ASN A 515 6.37 16.34 -41.39
C ASN A 515 5.27 17.39 -41.61
N HIS A 516 4.23 17.37 -40.76
CA HIS A 516 3.04 18.20 -40.92
C HIS A 516 3.28 19.64 -40.43
N TYR A 517 3.75 19.82 -39.21
CA TYR A 517 3.83 21.14 -38.59
C TYR A 517 5.14 21.87 -38.88
N ILE A 518 6.21 21.14 -39.19
CA ILE A 518 7.54 21.74 -39.38
C ILE A 518 7.86 21.80 -40.87
N ILE A 519 7.96 20.64 -41.53
CA ILE A 519 8.41 20.57 -42.92
C ILE A 519 7.37 21.17 -43.87
N THR A 520 6.12 20.70 -43.82
CA THR A 520 5.07 21.18 -44.74
C THR A 520 4.76 22.66 -44.53
N LEU A 521 4.75 23.12 -43.28
CA LEU A 521 4.58 24.54 -42.95
C LEU A 521 5.69 25.39 -43.57
N TRP A 522 6.96 24.99 -43.41
CA TRP A 522 8.09 25.71 -44.00
C TRP A 522 8.07 25.70 -45.53
N GLN A 523 7.75 24.56 -46.16
CA GLN A 523 7.63 24.49 -47.62
C GLN A 523 6.51 25.39 -48.14
N ARG A 524 5.34 25.40 -47.48
CA ARG A 524 4.22 26.29 -47.84
C ARG A 524 4.64 27.75 -47.74
N LYS A 525 5.37 28.13 -46.70
CA LYS A 525 5.90 29.49 -46.53
C LYS A 525 6.89 29.88 -47.64
N GLN A 526 7.80 28.98 -48.03
CA GLN A 526 8.73 29.25 -49.13
C GLN A 526 7.98 29.52 -50.45
N GLY A 527 6.86 28.83 -50.70
CA GLY A 527 6.01 29.10 -51.87
C GLY A 527 5.21 30.40 -51.78
N GLN A 528 4.75 30.78 -50.58
CA GLN A 528 3.94 31.99 -50.35
C GLN A 528 4.75 33.29 -50.31
N ALA A 529 6.08 33.23 -50.10
CA ALA A 529 6.98 34.38 -50.17
C ALA A 529 6.97 35.10 -51.54
N ALA A 530 6.30 34.55 -52.57
CA ALA A 530 6.11 35.17 -53.87
C ALA A 530 4.84 36.05 -53.98
N GLU A 531 3.92 35.98 -53.02
CA GLU A 531 2.69 36.80 -52.97
C GLU A 531 2.78 37.82 -51.81
N LYS A 532 2.07 38.96 -51.88
CA LYS A 532 2.06 39.98 -50.80
C LYS A 532 1.63 39.34 -49.47
N ILE A 533 2.55 39.21 -48.51
CA ILE A 533 2.29 38.56 -47.22
C ILE A 533 1.68 39.56 -46.25
N ASN A 534 0.56 39.19 -45.62
CA ASN A 534 0.07 39.88 -44.43
C ASN A 534 0.83 39.34 -43.21
N VAL A 535 1.77 40.15 -42.70
CA VAL A 535 2.71 39.78 -41.62
C VAL A 535 1.98 39.43 -40.31
N GLU A 536 0.92 40.16 -39.95
CA GLU A 536 0.11 39.88 -38.75
C GLU A 536 -0.57 38.52 -38.83
N ARG A 537 -1.21 38.23 -39.98
CA ARG A 537 -1.89 36.95 -40.20
C ARG A 537 -0.88 35.79 -40.15
N GLU A 538 0.30 35.98 -40.71
CA GLU A 538 1.35 34.97 -40.67
C GLU A 538 1.83 34.74 -39.23
N ALA A 539 2.11 35.81 -38.47
CA ALA A 539 2.52 35.71 -37.07
C ALA A 539 1.47 34.97 -36.22
N ALA A 540 0.18 35.27 -36.43
CA ALA A 540 -0.91 34.57 -35.76
C ALA A 540 -0.94 33.06 -36.10
N GLN A 541 -0.79 32.70 -37.39
CA GLN A 541 -0.77 31.30 -37.83
C GLN A 541 0.43 30.53 -37.29
N VAL A 542 1.62 31.14 -37.28
CA VAL A 542 2.84 30.51 -36.73
C VAL A 542 2.70 30.29 -35.23
N ASN A 543 2.11 31.27 -34.53
CA ASN A 543 1.87 31.14 -33.10
C ASN A 543 0.85 30.06 -32.76
N GLU A 544 -0.21 29.92 -33.56
CA GLU A 544 -1.17 28.83 -33.43
C GLU A 544 -0.49 27.47 -33.64
N VAL A 545 0.34 27.32 -34.67
CA VAL A 545 1.10 26.09 -34.93
C VAL A 545 2.09 25.82 -33.79
N ALA A 546 2.79 26.84 -33.30
CA ALA A 546 3.72 26.71 -32.19
C ALA A 546 3.05 26.20 -30.92
N ARG A 547 1.84 26.70 -30.58
CA ARG A 547 1.08 26.18 -29.43
C ARG A 547 0.71 24.71 -29.58
N HIS A 548 0.20 24.32 -30.75
CA HIS A 548 -0.16 22.91 -31.00
C HIS A 548 1.06 22.00 -30.92
N VAL A 549 2.17 22.40 -31.54
CA VAL A 549 3.43 21.66 -31.53
C VAL A 549 4.00 21.56 -30.13
N GLN A 550 3.98 22.63 -29.34
CA GLN A 550 4.42 22.62 -27.94
C GLN A 550 3.61 21.67 -27.08
N GLY A 551 2.28 21.72 -27.16
CA GLY A 551 1.42 20.84 -26.37
C GLY A 551 1.65 19.36 -26.69
N LEU A 552 1.80 19.04 -27.98
CA LEU A 552 2.08 17.68 -28.41
C LEU A 552 3.50 17.23 -28.04
N ALA A 553 4.50 18.08 -28.25
CA ALA A 553 5.90 17.82 -27.91
C ALA A 553 6.06 17.62 -26.40
N GLY A 554 5.39 18.43 -25.59
CA GLY A 554 5.35 18.26 -24.14
C GLY A 554 4.77 16.92 -23.72
N LYS A 555 3.61 16.52 -24.28
CA LYS A 555 2.99 15.22 -24.02
C LYS A 555 3.93 14.05 -24.35
N ILE A 556 4.48 14.04 -25.57
CA ILE A 556 5.30 12.93 -26.04
C ILE A 556 6.67 12.90 -25.34
N GLY A 557 7.25 14.08 -25.06
CA GLY A 557 8.49 14.21 -24.30
C GLY A 557 8.35 13.69 -22.87
N ALA A 558 7.26 14.03 -22.18
CA ALA A 558 6.97 13.54 -20.84
C ALA A 558 6.86 12.00 -20.79
N GLN A 559 6.20 11.38 -21.78
CA GLN A 559 6.11 9.91 -21.87
C GLN A 559 7.47 9.24 -22.02
N LEU A 560 8.37 9.81 -22.82
CA LEU A 560 9.73 9.28 -22.98
C LEU A 560 10.54 9.44 -21.68
N GLN A 561 10.40 10.59 -21.02
CA GLN A 561 11.07 10.90 -19.76
C GLN A 561 10.64 9.92 -18.65
N GLU A 562 9.33 9.71 -18.45
CA GLU A 562 8.79 8.77 -17.45
C GLU A 562 9.35 7.35 -17.62
N LYS A 563 9.44 6.87 -18.86
CA LYS A 563 10.02 5.56 -19.18
C LYS A 563 11.51 5.48 -18.89
N ALA A 564 12.26 6.54 -19.21
CA ALA A 564 13.70 6.61 -18.92
C ALA A 564 13.98 6.64 -17.41
N GLU A 565 13.21 7.41 -16.65
CA GLU A 565 13.31 7.50 -15.20
C GLU A 565 12.95 6.16 -14.53
N SER A 566 11.91 5.49 -15.02
CA SER A 566 11.53 4.14 -14.58
C SER A 566 12.65 3.13 -14.84
N LEU A 567 13.26 3.15 -16.03
CA LEU A 567 14.38 2.29 -16.38
C LEU A 567 15.59 2.52 -15.46
N LYS A 568 15.90 3.78 -15.15
CA LYS A 568 16.97 4.16 -14.22
C LYS A 568 16.69 3.68 -12.80
N LEU A 569 15.46 3.87 -12.31
CA LEU A 569 15.03 3.36 -11.01
C LEU A 569 15.28 1.85 -10.92
N ILE A 570 14.81 1.07 -11.90
CA ILE A 570 15.00 -0.38 -11.90
C ILE A 570 16.47 -0.76 -11.90
N ASN A 571 17.28 -0.12 -12.76
CA ASN A 571 18.73 -0.37 -12.82
C ASN A 571 19.42 -0.06 -11.48
N SER A 572 19.01 1.00 -10.78
CA SER A 572 19.58 1.35 -9.48
C SER A 572 19.25 0.31 -8.41
N VAL A 573 18.02 -0.23 -8.40
CA VAL A 573 17.58 -1.22 -7.41
C VAL A 573 18.24 -2.58 -7.67
N LEU A 574 18.34 -3.00 -8.94
CA LEU A 574 18.93 -4.29 -9.32
C LEU A 574 20.46 -4.35 -9.15
N LYS A 575 21.17 -3.21 -9.08
CA LYS A 575 22.62 -3.14 -8.88
C LYS A 575 23.07 -3.17 -7.41
N GLY A 576 22.14 -3.10 -6.45
CA GLY A 576 22.46 -3.03 -5.02
C GLY A 576 23.29 -4.24 -4.54
N PRO A 577 24.33 -4.05 -3.70
CA PRO A 577 25.37 -5.06 -3.44
C PRO A 577 24.95 -6.38 -2.74
N GLU A 578 23.70 -6.58 -2.31
CA GLU A 578 23.23 -7.87 -1.77
C GLU A 578 21.74 -8.06 -2.06
N ASN A 579 21.40 -8.97 -3.00
CA ASN A 579 20.04 -9.21 -3.50
C ASN A 579 19.00 -9.67 -2.46
N HIS A 580 19.42 -10.00 -1.22
CA HIS A 580 18.51 -10.53 -0.19
C HIS A 580 18.13 -9.52 0.89
N ALA A 581 18.93 -8.46 1.15
CA ALA A 581 18.67 -7.53 2.26
C ALA A 581 17.61 -6.45 1.95
N HIS A 582 17.08 -6.40 0.72
CA HIS A 582 16.26 -5.29 0.23
C HIS A 582 14.97 -5.72 -0.48
N VAL A 583 14.34 -6.82 -0.05
CA VAL A 583 13.07 -7.28 -0.63
C VAL A 583 12.06 -6.13 -0.71
N GLN A 584 11.97 -5.29 0.33
CA GLN A 584 11.06 -4.15 0.37
C GLN A 584 11.37 -3.06 -0.68
N ASP A 585 12.65 -2.80 -1.00
CA ASP A 585 13.01 -1.80 -2.02
C ASP A 585 12.67 -2.31 -3.42
N LEU A 586 12.81 -3.62 -3.66
CA LEU A 586 12.36 -4.26 -4.90
C LEU A 586 10.83 -4.16 -5.03
N GLU A 587 10.08 -4.44 -3.95
CA GLU A 587 8.62 -4.29 -3.94
C GLU A 587 8.19 -2.84 -4.21
N ILE A 588 8.87 -1.86 -3.61
CA ILE A 588 8.60 -0.42 -3.85
C ILE A 588 8.87 -0.07 -5.30
N ALA A 589 9.98 -0.56 -5.86
CA ALA A 589 10.31 -0.32 -7.25
C ALA A 589 9.25 -0.91 -8.19
N ILE A 590 8.77 -2.13 -7.90
CA ILE A 590 7.69 -2.79 -8.66
C ILE A 590 6.44 -1.93 -8.66
N GLU A 591 6.00 -1.47 -7.49
CA GLU A 591 4.82 -0.60 -7.35
C GLU A 591 5.02 0.73 -8.07
N THR A 592 6.20 1.35 -7.94
CA THR A 592 6.51 2.67 -8.50
C THR A 592 6.51 2.65 -10.03
N VAL A 593 7.08 1.61 -10.65
CA VAL A 593 7.13 1.50 -12.12
C VAL A 593 5.90 0.80 -12.70
N GLY A 594 4.97 0.34 -11.85
CA GLY A 594 3.80 -0.44 -12.29
C GLY A 594 4.15 -1.80 -12.89
N ALA A 595 5.26 -2.42 -12.45
CA ALA A 595 5.64 -3.75 -12.92
C ALA A 595 4.63 -4.80 -12.44
N ILE A 596 4.26 -5.73 -13.32
CA ILE A 596 3.37 -6.84 -12.96
C ILE A 596 4.19 -7.94 -12.28
N TRP A 597 3.78 -8.33 -11.06
CA TRP A 597 4.51 -9.25 -10.20
C TRP A 597 3.59 -10.28 -9.53
N MET A 598 3.95 -11.56 -9.59
CA MET A 598 3.29 -12.65 -8.86
C MET A 598 4.04 -12.99 -7.57
N LYS A 599 3.65 -12.36 -6.46
CA LYS A 599 4.40 -12.35 -5.20
C LYS A 599 4.79 -13.74 -4.67
N HIS A 600 3.95 -14.74 -4.84
CA HIS A 600 4.15 -16.11 -4.35
C HIS A 600 4.80 -17.04 -5.39
N LYS A 601 4.95 -16.60 -6.65
CA LYS A 601 5.42 -17.45 -7.76
C LYS A 601 6.70 -16.98 -8.43
N GLU A 602 7.11 -15.75 -8.18
CA GLU A 602 8.38 -15.24 -8.68
C GLU A 602 8.98 -14.22 -7.72
N ASP A 603 10.30 -14.13 -7.73
CA ASP A 603 11.01 -13.11 -6.98
C ASP A 603 10.86 -11.73 -7.65
N ALA A 604 10.89 -10.69 -6.82
CA ALA A 604 10.73 -9.31 -7.27
C ALA A 604 11.81 -8.85 -8.27
N ALA A 605 13.04 -9.38 -8.16
CA ALA A 605 14.13 -9.03 -9.06
C ALA A 605 13.89 -9.57 -10.49
N THR A 606 13.34 -10.78 -10.62
CA THR A 606 12.91 -11.35 -11.90
C THR A 606 11.81 -10.50 -12.55
N ALA A 607 10.81 -10.05 -11.78
CA ALA A 607 9.76 -9.17 -12.31
C ALA A 607 10.32 -7.85 -12.84
N LEU A 608 11.18 -7.19 -12.06
CA LEU A 608 11.84 -5.94 -12.44
C LEU A 608 12.79 -6.10 -13.63
N THR A 609 13.50 -7.22 -13.73
CA THR A 609 14.41 -7.49 -14.87
C THR A 609 13.64 -7.52 -16.18
N ARG A 610 12.45 -8.14 -16.22
CA ARG A 610 11.61 -8.15 -17.42
C ARG A 610 11.03 -6.77 -17.74
N GLU A 611 10.63 -6.02 -16.72
CA GLU A 611 10.13 -4.65 -16.90
C GLU A 611 11.23 -3.74 -17.46
N ARG A 612 12.46 -3.86 -16.94
CA ARG A 612 13.65 -3.17 -17.45
C ARG A 612 13.87 -3.44 -18.93
N ASP A 613 13.83 -4.70 -19.33
CA ASP A 613 14.09 -5.09 -20.72
C ASP A 613 13.01 -4.51 -21.66
N THR A 614 11.75 -4.52 -21.21
CA THR A 614 10.63 -3.90 -21.96
C THR A 614 10.80 -2.38 -22.07
N LEU A 615 11.08 -1.69 -20.96
CA LEU A 615 11.26 -0.23 -20.94
C LEU A 615 12.45 0.20 -21.80
N LYS A 616 13.53 -0.58 -21.81
CA LYS A 616 14.70 -0.33 -22.65
C LYS A 616 14.31 -0.29 -24.13
N ASP A 617 13.59 -1.29 -24.60
CA ASP A 617 13.16 -1.37 -26.00
C ASP A 617 12.16 -0.25 -26.36
N GLU A 618 11.23 0.10 -25.46
CA GLU A 618 10.32 1.24 -25.65
C GLU A 618 11.09 2.56 -25.80
N VAL A 619 12.06 2.82 -24.92
CA VAL A 619 12.90 4.03 -24.94
C VAL A 619 13.73 4.07 -26.23
N GLU A 620 14.36 2.97 -26.63
CA GLU A 620 15.15 2.89 -27.87
C GLU A 620 14.31 3.21 -29.12
N ILE A 621 13.06 2.74 -29.17
CA ILE A 621 12.13 3.00 -30.28
C ILE A 621 11.68 4.47 -30.31
N MET A 622 11.26 5.01 -29.16
CA MET A 622 10.66 6.35 -29.08
C MET A 622 11.71 7.45 -29.24
N LYS A 623 12.92 7.23 -28.74
CA LYS A 623 13.90 8.30 -28.55
C LYS A 623 14.27 9.06 -29.83
N PRO A 624 14.73 8.44 -30.95
CA PRO A 624 15.15 9.20 -32.11
C PRO A 624 14.08 10.16 -32.69
N PRO A 625 12.84 9.71 -32.95
CA PRO A 625 11.81 10.60 -33.50
C PRO A 625 11.29 11.63 -32.49
N VAL A 626 11.19 11.27 -31.20
CA VAL A 626 10.75 12.21 -30.16
C VAL A 626 11.75 13.34 -29.97
N TYR A 627 13.05 13.04 -29.97
CA TYR A 627 14.10 14.06 -29.92
C TYR A 627 14.04 15.01 -31.11
N ALA A 628 13.98 14.47 -32.32
CA ALA A 628 13.87 15.28 -33.53
C ALA A 628 12.62 16.18 -33.49
N PHE A 629 11.53 15.68 -32.92
CA PHE A 629 10.30 16.46 -32.77
C PHE A 629 10.42 17.54 -31.70
N LEU A 630 10.98 17.24 -30.53
CA LEU A 630 11.24 18.21 -29.45
C LEU A 630 12.15 19.34 -29.94
N GLU A 631 13.25 19.01 -30.63
CA GLU A 631 14.14 20.01 -31.23
C GLU A 631 13.38 20.88 -32.22
N GLY A 632 12.66 20.26 -33.16
CA GLY A 632 11.84 20.95 -34.13
C GLY A 632 10.78 21.87 -33.51
N ALA A 633 10.16 21.43 -32.41
CA ALA A 633 9.21 22.22 -31.64
C ALA A 633 9.84 23.47 -31.02
N VAL A 634 11.08 23.39 -30.54
CA VAL A 634 11.85 24.57 -30.08
C VAL A 634 12.07 25.55 -31.24
N ILE A 635 12.38 25.06 -32.44
CA ILE A 635 12.54 25.92 -33.63
C ILE A 635 11.23 26.64 -33.97
N VAL A 636 10.12 25.91 -34.01
CA VAL A 636 8.79 26.49 -34.32
C VAL A 636 8.41 27.54 -33.28
N LYS A 637 8.70 27.29 -31.99
CA LYS A 637 8.51 28.29 -30.92
C LYS A 637 9.34 29.55 -31.16
N ARG A 638 10.64 29.40 -31.44
CA ARG A 638 11.55 30.53 -31.70
C ARG A 638 11.09 31.34 -32.91
N GLU A 639 10.66 30.66 -33.98
CA GLU A 639 10.11 31.30 -35.18
C GLU A 639 8.79 32.01 -34.91
N SER A 640 7.92 31.47 -34.04
CA SER A 640 6.71 32.18 -33.58
C SER A 640 7.05 33.49 -32.87
N ASN A 641 7.98 33.43 -31.91
CA ASN A 641 8.42 34.62 -31.19
C ASN A 641 9.00 35.66 -32.16
N MET A 642 9.82 35.22 -33.12
CA MET A 642 10.37 36.08 -34.15
C MET A 642 9.29 36.69 -35.04
N ALA A 643 8.33 35.89 -35.52
CA ALA A 643 7.24 36.38 -36.36
C ALA A 643 6.38 37.42 -35.62
N HIS A 644 6.17 37.25 -34.32
CA HIS A 644 5.47 38.23 -33.49
C HIS A 644 6.24 39.55 -33.35
N VAL A 645 7.55 39.48 -33.11
CA VAL A 645 8.42 40.69 -33.08
C VAL A 645 8.40 41.41 -34.43
N VAL A 646 8.51 40.65 -35.53
CA VAL A 646 8.43 41.19 -36.90
C VAL A 646 7.07 41.85 -37.14
N ALA A 647 5.95 41.23 -36.74
CA ALA A 647 4.63 41.86 -36.87
C ALA A 647 4.56 43.19 -36.10
N SER A 648 5.02 43.22 -34.85
CA SER A 648 4.99 44.44 -34.04
C SER A 648 5.86 45.58 -34.60
N GLU A 649 7.03 45.25 -35.16
CA GLU A 649 7.93 46.24 -35.78
C GLU A 649 7.41 46.70 -37.16
N PHE A 650 6.68 45.86 -37.88
CA PHE A 650 6.07 46.20 -39.17
C PHE A 650 4.98 47.25 -39.00
N GLU A 651 4.13 47.09 -37.98
CA GLU A 651 3.14 48.08 -37.56
C GLU A 651 3.81 49.40 -37.16
N ALA A 652 4.92 49.34 -36.41
CA ALA A 652 5.63 50.52 -35.92
C ALA A 652 6.31 51.35 -37.03
N ASN A 653 6.85 50.70 -38.06
CA ASN A 653 7.72 51.33 -39.08
C ASN A 653 7.03 51.64 -40.43
N GLY A 654 5.69 51.55 -40.50
CA GLY A 654 4.94 52.01 -41.67
C GLY A 654 5.13 51.16 -42.95
N GLY A 655 5.43 49.86 -42.81
CA GLY A 655 5.36 48.92 -43.93
C GLY A 655 6.60 48.77 -44.80
N ALA A 656 7.82 48.92 -44.27
CA ALA A 656 9.07 48.64 -44.97
C ALA A 656 9.29 47.11 -45.19
N GLU A 657 8.45 46.50 -46.02
CA GLU A 657 8.31 45.05 -46.25
C GLU A 657 9.65 44.36 -46.61
N GLN A 658 10.47 44.97 -47.47
CA GLN A 658 11.70 44.35 -47.96
C GLN A 658 12.81 44.25 -46.90
N GLN A 659 13.00 45.30 -46.08
CA GLN A 659 14.04 45.30 -45.05
C GLN A 659 13.73 44.29 -43.94
N MET A 660 12.44 44.07 -43.66
CA MET A 660 12.01 43.09 -42.66
C MET A 660 12.09 41.65 -43.16
N LEU A 661 11.81 41.41 -44.44
CA LEU A 661 12.02 40.10 -45.07
C LEU A 661 13.51 39.74 -45.11
N ASP A 662 14.39 40.69 -45.47
CA ASP A 662 15.84 40.47 -45.47
C ASP A 662 16.37 40.23 -44.04
N TRP A 663 15.87 40.97 -43.05
CA TRP A 663 16.20 40.78 -41.64
C TRP A 663 15.76 39.40 -41.14
N ARG A 664 14.54 38.99 -41.46
CA ARG A 664 13.99 37.68 -41.08
C ARG A 664 14.72 36.53 -41.76
N GLN A 665 15.02 36.64 -43.06
CA GLN A 665 15.77 35.61 -43.79
C GLN A 665 17.19 35.47 -43.26
N LYS A 666 17.84 36.60 -42.92
CA LYS A 666 19.15 36.61 -42.26
C LYS A 666 19.08 35.94 -40.89
N ASN A 667 18.05 36.21 -40.09
CA ASN A 667 17.87 35.59 -38.78
C ASN A 667 17.53 34.09 -38.87
N MET A 668 16.76 33.66 -39.87
CA MET A 668 16.49 32.23 -40.08
C MET A 668 17.75 31.45 -40.49
N ARG A 669 18.59 32.00 -41.38
CA ARG A 669 19.89 31.41 -41.70
C ARG A 669 20.82 31.42 -40.49
N ALA A 670 20.83 32.51 -39.74
CA ALA A 670 21.59 32.60 -38.49
C ALA A 670 21.08 31.59 -37.45
N LEU A 671 19.77 31.30 -37.39
CA LEU A 671 19.18 30.29 -36.52
C LEU A 671 19.58 28.88 -36.96
N GLU A 672 19.55 28.58 -38.26
CA GLU A 672 20.01 27.31 -38.81
C GLU A 672 21.50 27.07 -38.50
N ASP A 673 22.34 28.08 -38.74
CA ASP A 673 23.77 28.02 -38.44
C ASP A 673 24.02 28.00 -36.92
N MET A 674 23.22 28.71 -36.13
CA MET A 674 23.26 28.68 -34.67
C MET A 674 22.90 27.32 -34.14
N MET A 675 21.90 26.62 -34.68
CA MET A 675 21.55 25.27 -34.23
C MET A 675 22.63 24.24 -34.59
N LYS A 676 23.18 24.32 -35.82
CA LYS A 676 24.32 23.49 -36.22
C LYS A 676 25.54 23.76 -35.36
N GLN A 677 25.78 25.02 -34.99
CA GLN A 677 26.85 25.41 -34.10
C GLN A 677 26.54 25.16 -32.62
N GLU A 678 25.28 25.19 -32.16
CA GLU A 678 24.85 24.90 -30.79
C GLU A 678 25.03 23.42 -30.53
N ILE A 679 24.65 22.53 -31.45
CA ILE A 679 24.95 21.09 -31.31
C ILE A 679 26.46 20.84 -31.09
N LEU A 680 27.33 21.62 -31.75
CA LEU A 680 28.79 21.51 -31.63
C LEU A 680 29.39 22.28 -30.44
N LYS A 681 28.88 23.46 -30.12
CA LYS A 681 29.37 24.36 -29.08
C LYS A 681 28.73 24.11 -27.72
N GLU A 682 27.54 23.53 -27.64
CA GLU A 682 26.84 23.26 -26.37
C GLU A 682 27.62 22.23 -25.53
N LYS A 683 28.33 21.28 -26.18
CA LYS A 683 29.35 20.44 -25.51
C LYS A 683 30.49 21.23 -24.86
N GLU A 684 30.88 22.39 -25.40
CA GLU A 684 32.00 23.21 -24.91
C GLU A 684 31.57 24.42 -24.06
N ALA A 685 30.35 24.92 -24.27
CA ALA A 685 29.78 26.09 -23.64
C ALA A 685 29.13 25.78 -22.30
N GLU A 686 28.67 24.54 -22.07
CA GLU A 686 28.15 24.07 -20.77
C GLU A 686 29.15 24.35 -19.63
N ARG A 687 30.44 24.08 -19.87
CA ARG A 687 31.53 24.35 -18.91
C ARG A 687 31.80 25.83 -18.68
N LYS A 688 31.42 26.71 -19.61
CA LYS A 688 31.72 28.15 -19.55
C LYS A 688 30.53 28.99 -19.08
N ARG A 689 29.29 28.56 -19.40
CA ARG A 689 28.03 29.26 -19.12
C ARG A 689 27.68 29.24 -17.63
N LEU A 690 27.91 28.11 -16.94
CA LEU A 690 27.75 28.02 -15.48
C LEU A 690 28.64 29.03 -14.72
N SER A 691 29.79 29.45 -15.29
CA SER A 691 30.66 30.46 -14.66
C SER A 691 30.27 31.92 -14.99
N ALA A 692 29.54 32.15 -16.09
CA ALA A 692 29.20 33.49 -16.59
C ALA A 692 27.84 33.99 -16.08
N GLU A 693 26.87 33.08 -15.90
CA GLU A 693 25.53 33.37 -15.39
C GLU A 693 25.59 33.72 -13.88
N ALA A 694 26.47 33.05 -13.13
CA ALA A 694 26.84 33.41 -11.76
C ALA A 694 27.49 34.80 -11.63
N LYS A 695 28.14 35.32 -12.68
CA LYS A 695 28.75 36.67 -12.66
C LYS A 695 27.71 37.78 -12.84
N ARG A 696 26.69 37.58 -13.68
CA ARG A 696 25.64 38.58 -13.93
C ARG A 696 24.62 38.68 -12.80
N ARG A 697 24.36 37.58 -12.10
CA ARG A 697 23.45 37.54 -10.93
C ARG A 697 24.05 38.28 -9.72
N ALA A 698 25.35 38.11 -9.47
CA ALA A 698 26.08 38.81 -8.40
C ALA A 698 26.11 40.35 -8.59
N GLN A 699 26.08 40.83 -9.84
CA GLN A 699 26.17 42.26 -10.14
C GLN A 699 24.83 43.00 -9.88
N ARG A 700 23.69 42.32 -9.97
CA ARG A 700 22.36 42.92 -9.69
C ARG A 700 22.02 42.97 -8.19
N VAL A 701 22.48 41.98 -7.42
CA VAL A 701 22.30 41.95 -5.96
C VAL A 701 23.13 43.07 -5.31
N GLN A 702 24.35 43.32 -5.81
CA GLN A 702 25.25 44.35 -5.31
C GLN A 702 24.75 45.80 -5.57
N GLU A 703 23.89 46.01 -6.58
CA GLU A 703 23.28 47.32 -6.87
C GLU A 703 22.03 47.59 -6.01
N GLN A 704 21.36 46.55 -5.48
CA GLN A 704 20.22 46.69 -4.56
C GLN A 704 20.63 46.75 -3.07
N GLU A 705 21.80 46.22 -2.69
CA GLU A 705 22.31 46.25 -1.30
C GLU A 705 22.69 47.66 -0.81
N VAL A 706 22.95 48.62 -1.71
CA VAL A 706 23.45 49.97 -1.34
C VAL A 706 22.36 50.88 -0.73
N SER A 707 21.07 50.52 -0.80
CA SER A 707 19.96 51.38 -0.34
C SER A 707 19.19 50.88 0.89
N LYS A 708 19.53 49.73 1.48
CA LYS A 708 18.80 49.17 2.64
C LYS A 708 19.70 49.06 3.87
N GLY A 709 19.15 49.35 5.05
CA GLY A 709 19.90 49.36 6.32
C GLY A 709 20.53 47.99 6.65
N GLU A 710 21.54 47.97 7.51
CA GLU A 710 22.45 46.83 7.78
C GLU A 710 21.79 45.50 8.20
N HIS A 711 20.46 45.41 8.35
CA HIS A 711 19.76 44.27 8.95
C HIS A 711 18.53 43.74 8.18
N TRP A 712 18.22 44.27 6.99
CA TRP A 712 17.01 43.89 6.23
C TRP A 712 16.90 42.39 5.93
N GLN A 713 18.03 41.71 5.73
CA GLN A 713 18.06 40.25 5.47
C GLN A 713 17.55 39.45 6.67
N VAL A 714 17.80 39.91 7.90
CA VAL A 714 17.32 39.24 9.11
C VAL A 714 15.81 39.45 9.28
N GLU A 715 15.30 40.62 8.92
CA GLU A 715 13.86 40.90 8.94
C GLU A 715 13.11 40.06 7.90
N LEU A 716 13.62 40.00 6.66
CA LEU A 716 13.07 39.13 5.61
C LEU A 716 13.10 37.65 6.02
N ALA A 717 14.19 37.18 6.63
CA ALA A 717 14.28 35.80 7.12
C ALA A 717 13.29 35.49 8.25
N VAL A 718 12.98 36.47 9.11
CA VAL A 718 11.91 36.33 10.12
C VAL A 718 10.56 36.17 9.43
N ASP A 719 10.26 37.00 8.42
CA ASP A 719 8.99 36.94 7.71
C ASP A 719 8.81 35.63 6.91
N ILE A 720 9.87 35.14 6.25
CA ILE A 720 9.86 33.81 5.61
C ILE A 720 9.65 32.72 6.67
N GLY A 721 10.33 32.80 7.82
CA GLY A 721 10.21 31.79 8.86
C GLY A 721 8.80 31.70 9.45
N VAL A 722 8.13 32.84 9.63
CA VAL A 722 6.71 32.86 10.05
C VAL A 722 5.80 32.29 8.96
N ALA A 723 6.05 32.63 7.69
CA ALA A 723 5.27 32.08 6.58
C ALA A 723 5.46 30.56 6.43
N VAL A 724 6.68 30.05 6.56
CA VAL A 724 6.94 28.60 6.52
C VAL A 724 6.26 27.87 7.68
N LEU A 725 6.23 28.45 8.88
CA LEU A 725 5.54 27.89 10.05
C LEU A 725 4.04 27.67 9.82
N THR A 726 3.38 28.48 8.99
CA THR A 726 1.95 28.28 8.66
C THR A 726 1.71 27.16 7.65
N ALA A 727 2.74 26.78 6.90
CA ALA A 727 2.70 25.70 5.93
C ALA A 727 3.30 24.39 6.43
N ILE A 728 3.90 24.34 7.63
CA ILE A 728 4.39 23.09 8.22
C ILE A 728 3.20 22.13 8.36
N PRO A 729 3.25 21.00 7.64
CA PRO A 729 2.06 20.20 7.43
C PRO A 729 1.56 19.42 8.65
N SER A 730 0.27 19.10 8.62
CA SER A 730 -0.34 18.12 9.52
C SER A 730 0.04 16.68 9.13
N VAL A 731 -0.17 15.71 10.03
CA VAL A 731 0.12 14.27 9.83
C VAL A 731 -0.52 13.68 8.55
N ALA A 732 -1.55 14.33 8.00
CA ALA A 732 -2.26 13.89 6.79
C ALA A 732 -1.65 14.37 5.46
N THR A 733 -0.62 15.21 5.48
CA THR A 733 -0.03 15.76 4.26
C THR A 733 0.91 14.76 3.57
N PRO A 734 0.95 14.72 2.22
CA PRO A 734 1.93 13.91 1.48
C PRO A 734 3.37 14.21 1.93
N ILE A 735 4.18 13.17 2.12
CA ILE A 735 5.57 13.28 2.59
C ILE A 735 6.43 14.19 1.73
N ILE A 736 6.17 14.23 0.43
CA ILE A 736 6.91 15.09 -0.49
C ILE A 736 6.81 16.57 -0.09
N GLU A 737 5.62 17.02 0.32
CA GLU A 737 5.38 18.39 0.79
C GLU A 737 5.98 18.61 2.19
N VAL A 738 5.92 17.58 3.04
CA VAL A 738 6.53 17.60 4.38
C VAL A 738 8.05 17.85 4.28
N LEU A 739 8.73 17.09 3.42
CA LEU A 739 10.17 17.22 3.20
C LEU A 739 10.54 18.58 2.57
N TYR A 740 9.70 19.09 1.66
CA TYR A 740 9.90 20.40 1.05
C TYR A 740 9.88 21.52 2.08
N TRP A 741 8.76 21.67 2.81
CA TRP A 741 8.58 22.77 3.77
C TRP A 741 9.56 22.70 4.94
N ALA A 742 9.88 21.49 5.38
CA ALA A 742 10.81 21.30 6.47
C ALA A 742 12.26 21.67 6.09
N ARG A 743 12.65 21.48 4.83
CA ARG A 743 13.94 21.99 4.33
C ARG A 743 13.98 23.52 4.35
N GLN A 744 12.92 24.19 3.88
CA GLN A 744 12.85 25.65 3.89
C GLN A 744 12.91 26.19 5.32
N ALA A 745 12.24 25.52 6.24
CA ALA A 745 12.29 25.84 7.67
C ALA A 745 13.73 25.73 8.23
N LEU A 746 14.46 24.65 7.91
CA LEU A 746 15.86 24.46 8.33
C LEU A 746 16.80 25.54 7.78
N ARG A 747 16.64 25.91 6.50
CA ARG A 747 17.45 26.95 5.85
C ARG A 747 17.27 28.30 6.54
N VAL A 748 16.03 28.72 6.73
CA VAL A 748 15.69 29.97 7.42
C VAL A 748 16.20 29.93 8.87
N MET A 749 16.00 28.82 9.58
CA MET A 749 16.47 28.64 10.95
C MET A 749 17.98 28.85 11.06
N ARG A 750 18.79 28.24 10.19
CA ARG A 750 20.25 28.40 10.19
C ARG A 750 20.69 29.82 9.88
N PHE A 751 20.02 30.46 8.92
CA PHE A 751 20.26 31.86 8.60
C PHE A 751 20.03 32.74 9.84
N LEU A 752 18.88 32.57 10.50
CA LEU A 752 18.52 33.31 11.72
C LEU A 752 19.49 33.04 12.88
N GLN A 753 19.95 31.80 13.07
CA GLN A 753 20.91 31.45 14.12
C GLN A 753 22.29 32.10 13.89
N ARG A 754 22.72 32.20 12.63
CA ARG A 754 24.01 32.78 12.25
C ARG A 754 24.01 34.30 12.30
N PHE A 755 23.01 34.94 11.72
CA PHE A 755 22.99 36.39 11.53
C PHE A 755 22.10 37.13 12.55
N GLY A 756 21.13 36.45 13.15
CA GLY A 756 20.19 37.06 14.09
C GLY A 756 20.83 37.62 15.36
N LYS A 757 21.97 37.05 15.80
CA LYS A 757 22.71 37.55 16.98
C LYS A 757 23.36 38.92 16.76
N ALA A 758 23.62 39.29 15.52
CA ALA A 758 24.23 40.58 15.14
C ALA A 758 23.17 41.66 14.84
N ALA A 759 21.89 41.29 14.82
CA ALA A 759 20.79 42.21 14.56
C ALA A 759 20.40 43.04 15.80
N PRO A 760 19.64 44.14 15.63
CA PRO A 760 19.10 44.91 16.73
C PRO A 760 18.28 44.02 17.66
N GLN A 761 18.30 44.31 18.97
CA GLN A 761 17.73 43.42 20.01
C GLN A 761 16.28 42.98 19.73
N ASN A 762 15.45 43.86 19.15
CA ASN A 762 14.06 43.54 18.77
C ASN A 762 13.98 42.52 17.62
N VAL A 763 14.85 42.62 16.63
CA VAL A 763 14.94 41.67 15.50
C VAL A 763 15.58 40.37 15.96
N ALA A 764 16.65 40.43 16.76
CA ALA A 764 17.32 39.28 17.34
C ALA A 764 16.37 38.42 18.20
N THR A 765 15.51 39.05 19.01
CA THR A 765 14.51 38.34 19.84
C THR A 765 13.46 37.64 18.97
N LYS A 766 12.98 38.29 17.90
CA LYS A 766 12.05 37.68 16.94
C LYS A 766 12.69 36.52 16.19
N ALA A 767 13.92 36.69 15.70
CA ALA A 767 14.70 35.65 15.04
C ALA A 767 14.88 34.41 15.92
N GLN A 768 15.20 34.60 17.21
CA GLN A 768 15.32 33.50 18.16
C GLN A 768 13.98 32.81 18.43
N HIS A 769 12.88 33.57 18.52
CA HIS A 769 11.54 33.01 18.72
C HIS A 769 11.11 32.16 17.52
N VAL A 770 11.23 32.69 16.30
CA VAL A 770 10.88 31.96 15.06
C VAL A 770 11.77 30.72 14.88
N SER A 771 13.07 30.83 15.16
CA SER A 771 13.97 29.68 15.12
C SER A 771 13.57 28.58 16.11
N SER A 772 13.13 28.94 17.33
CA SER A 772 12.64 27.97 18.32
C SER A 772 11.35 27.31 17.86
N GLN A 773 10.41 28.08 17.32
CA GLN A 773 9.14 27.55 16.81
C GLN A 773 9.34 26.59 15.65
N ILE A 774 10.27 26.90 14.73
CA ILE A 774 10.63 26.01 13.62
C ILE A 774 11.24 24.71 14.17
N HIS A 775 12.19 24.82 15.11
CA HIS A 775 12.82 23.66 15.73
C HIS A 775 11.79 22.75 16.43
N ASP A 776 10.91 23.34 17.25
CA ASP A 776 9.87 22.61 17.97
C ASP A 776 8.87 21.96 16.99
N ALA A 777 8.50 22.64 15.90
CA ALA A 777 7.63 22.09 14.88
C ALA A 777 8.27 20.90 14.14
N LEU A 778 9.55 21.01 13.76
CA LEU A 778 10.29 19.93 13.11
C LEU A 778 10.52 18.72 14.02
N HIS A 779 10.73 18.93 15.33
CA HIS A 779 10.93 17.83 16.27
C HIS A 779 9.63 17.21 16.80
N SER A 780 8.54 17.98 16.83
CA SER A 780 7.22 17.47 17.22
C SER A 780 6.57 16.63 16.11
N PHE A 781 6.88 16.92 14.84
CA PHE A 781 6.44 16.09 13.74
C PHE A 781 7.28 14.81 13.69
N LYS A 782 6.71 13.69 14.10
CA LYS A 782 7.34 12.38 13.96
C LYS A 782 6.90 11.72 12.66
N MET A 783 7.82 11.05 11.99
CA MET A 783 7.52 10.21 10.83
C MET A 783 8.19 8.85 10.92
N ALA A 784 7.60 7.86 10.25
CA ALA A 784 8.20 6.55 10.13
C ALA A 784 9.42 6.65 9.20
N ALA A 785 10.58 6.26 9.72
CA ALA A 785 11.85 6.27 8.99
C ALA A 785 12.65 4.98 9.28
N PRO A 786 13.37 4.41 8.29
CA PRO A 786 14.07 3.14 8.47
C PRO A 786 15.05 3.18 9.64
N PRO A 787 15.29 2.07 10.35
CA PRO A 787 16.36 2.01 11.34
C PRO A 787 17.69 2.38 10.67
N ASN A 788 18.43 3.33 11.26
CA ASN A 788 19.67 3.87 10.67
C ASN A 788 19.42 4.53 9.30
N THR A 789 18.50 5.52 9.27
CA THR A 789 18.11 6.29 8.07
C THR A 789 19.33 6.78 7.29
N HIS A 790 20.38 7.25 7.98
CA HIS A 790 21.62 7.68 7.35
C HIS A 790 22.28 6.58 6.50
N ALA A 791 22.56 5.41 7.08
CA ALA A 791 23.24 4.32 6.36
C ALA A 791 22.38 3.72 5.25
N TRP A 792 21.06 3.71 5.42
CA TRP A 792 20.11 3.30 4.40
C TRP A 792 20.08 4.31 3.24
N ALA A 793 19.77 5.57 3.52
CA ALA A 793 19.61 6.61 2.51
C ALA A 793 20.92 6.89 1.75
N ALA A 794 22.08 6.69 2.37
CA ALA A 794 23.39 6.79 1.70
C ALA A 794 23.56 5.84 0.51
N LYS A 795 22.72 4.81 0.39
CA LYS A 795 22.75 3.83 -0.71
C LYS A 795 21.56 3.97 -1.66
N LYS A 796 20.71 5.00 -1.50
CA LYS A 796 19.44 5.12 -2.21
C LYS A 796 19.37 6.41 -3.01
N SER A 797 18.59 6.38 -4.09
CA SER A 797 18.22 7.57 -4.84
C SER A 797 17.15 8.39 -4.10
N ALA A 798 17.05 9.67 -4.43
CA ALA A 798 16.00 10.56 -3.91
C ALA A 798 14.59 9.97 -4.05
N VAL A 799 14.28 9.38 -5.21
CA VAL A 799 12.97 8.78 -5.51
C VAL A 799 12.69 7.59 -4.62
N GLN A 800 13.69 6.71 -4.42
CA GLN A 800 13.57 5.55 -3.55
C GLN A 800 13.30 5.97 -2.10
N ILE A 801 13.94 7.04 -1.65
CA ILE A 801 13.76 7.55 -0.29
C ILE A 801 12.35 8.08 -0.11
N ILE A 802 11.88 8.95 -1.01
CA ILE A 802 10.51 9.50 -0.95
C ILE A 802 9.49 8.37 -0.96
N LYS A 803 9.59 7.43 -1.91
CA LYS A 803 8.65 6.31 -2.06
C LYS A 803 8.65 5.38 -0.85
N ARG A 804 9.82 5.11 -0.26
CA ARG A 804 9.91 4.32 0.96
C ARG A 804 9.19 5.01 2.11
N LEU A 805 9.47 6.29 2.33
CA LEU A 805 8.82 7.06 3.39
C LEU A 805 7.30 7.14 3.16
N GLU A 806 6.84 7.39 1.93
CA GLU A 806 5.41 7.35 1.55
C GLU A 806 4.77 6.00 1.89
N ARG A 807 5.45 4.89 1.58
CA ARG A 807 4.97 3.55 1.90
C ARG A 807 4.90 3.32 3.41
N MET A 808 5.92 3.74 4.17
CA MET A 808 5.93 3.61 5.63
C MET A 808 4.78 4.41 6.26
N GLN A 809 4.46 5.59 5.72
CA GLN A 809 3.29 6.37 6.13
C GLN A 809 1.97 5.68 5.75
N SER A 810 1.87 5.07 4.57
CA SER A 810 0.62 4.45 4.09
C SER A 810 0.25 3.18 4.86
N ILE A 811 1.25 2.39 5.26
CA ILE A 811 1.06 1.20 6.12
C ILE A 811 0.95 1.56 7.60
N LYS A 812 1.01 2.86 7.95
CA LYS A 812 0.95 3.39 9.31
C LYS A 812 2.02 2.79 10.23
N GLU A 813 3.23 2.59 9.72
CA GLU A 813 4.36 2.25 10.58
C GLU A 813 4.54 3.35 11.64
N GLU A 814 4.93 2.97 12.85
CA GLU A 814 5.05 3.92 13.95
C GLU A 814 6.09 5.00 13.63
N PRO A 815 5.83 6.26 14.01
CA PRO A 815 6.79 7.33 13.83
C PRO A 815 8.04 7.15 14.70
N THR A 816 9.12 6.63 14.11
CA THR A 816 10.37 6.28 14.80
C THR A 816 11.32 7.46 14.98
N GLN A 817 11.28 8.45 14.08
CA GLN A 817 12.18 9.61 14.10
C GLN A 817 11.39 10.91 13.94
N SER A 818 11.89 11.99 14.52
CA SER A 818 11.38 13.32 14.21
C SER A 818 11.81 13.76 12.81
N LEU A 819 11.00 14.59 12.16
CA LEU A 819 11.31 15.14 10.84
C LEU A 819 12.63 15.91 10.85
N GLY A 820 12.92 16.62 11.95
CA GLY A 820 14.23 17.24 12.18
C GLY A 820 15.39 16.25 12.11
N GLU A 821 15.31 15.12 12.83
CA GLU A 821 16.34 14.07 12.81
C GLU A 821 16.50 13.45 11.41
N VAL A 822 15.39 13.14 10.72
CA VAL A 822 15.43 12.59 9.36
C VAL A 822 16.13 13.55 8.39
N LEU A 823 15.85 14.85 8.48
CA LEU A 823 16.46 15.84 7.60
C LEU A 823 17.94 16.06 7.90
N GLU A 824 18.33 16.08 9.17
CA GLU A 824 19.73 16.16 9.59
C GLU A 824 20.53 14.93 9.10
N GLU A 825 19.95 13.74 9.19
CA GLU A 825 20.52 12.51 8.64
C GLU A 825 20.61 12.57 7.10
N LEU A 826 19.56 13.00 6.39
CA LEU A 826 19.56 13.13 4.93
C LEU A 826 20.54 14.21 4.42
N GLU A 827 20.78 15.25 5.21
CA GLU A 827 21.68 16.32 4.83
C GLU A 827 23.14 16.00 5.07
N SER A 828 23.45 15.22 6.11
CA SER A 828 24.81 14.75 6.37
C SER A 828 25.31 13.73 5.33
N ILE A 829 24.39 13.13 4.56
CA ILE A 829 24.73 12.28 3.42
C ILE A 829 25.15 13.15 2.24
N THR A 830 26.43 13.05 1.88
CA THR A 830 26.87 13.38 0.52
C THR A 830 26.29 12.30 -0.40
N PRO A 831 25.42 12.63 -1.37
CA PRO A 831 24.89 11.64 -2.30
C PRO A 831 26.12 11.00 -2.96
N PRO A 832 26.11 9.67 -3.17
CA PRO A 832 27.24 8.98 -3.75
C PRO A 832 27.77 9.74 -4.97
N THR A 833 28.93 10.38 -4.82
CA THR A 833 29.67 10.96 -5.97
C THR A 833 30.15 9.84 -6.88
N ASP A 834 30.23 8.63 -6.32
CA ASP A 834 30.43 7.34 -6.97
C ASP A 834 29.09 6.57 -7.13
N ASP A 835 27.96 7.24 -7.40
CA ASP A 835 27.12 6.66 -8.45
C ASP A 835 28.06 6.71 -9.65
N PRO A 836 28.71 5.60 -10.05
CA PRO A 836 29.77 5.66 -11.03
C PRO A 836 29.18 6.48 -12.15
N GLU A 837 29.74 7.67 -12.40
CA GLU A 837 29.38 8.46 -13.57
C GLU A 837 29.42 7.45 -14.68
N PHE A 838 28.23 7.11 -15.15
CA PHE A 838 28.01 5.94 -15.93
C PHE A 838 28.83 6.19 -17.18
N GLU A 839 30.02 5.59 -17.29
CA GLU A 839 30.64 5.28 -18.57
C GLU A 839 29.89 4.08 -19.20
N LEU A 840 28.58 3.93 -18.96
CA LEU A 840 27.75 3.53 -20.09
C LEU A 840 27.77 4.74 -21.01
N GLU A 841 28.04 4.54 -22.28
CA GLU A 841 27.93 5.55 -23.34
C GLU A 841 26.51 6.19 -23.46
N ASP A 842 25.62 5.96 -22.48
CA ASP A 842 24.19 6.21 -22.43
C ASP A 842 23.74 7.30 -21.42
N ASP A 843 24.60 7.90 -20.56
CA ASP A 843 24.23 9.13 -19.77
C ASP A 843 24.05 10.37 -20.67
N VAL A 844 24.27 10.20 -21.97
CA VAL A 844 23.99 11.20 -23.01
C VAL A 844 22.49 11.52 -23.10
N PHE A 845 21.57 10.76 -22.47
CA PHE A 845 20.14 10.79 -22.83
C PHE A 845 19.18 11.50 -21.87
N GLU A 846 19.48 11.67 -20.58
CA GLU A 846 18.52 12.34 -19.67
C GLU A 846 18.65 13.87 -19.72
N LYS A 847 19.89 14.36 -19.68
CA LYS A 847 20.18 15.81 -19.69
C LYS A 847 19.61 16.51 -20.94
N PRO A 848 19.59 15.91 -22.15
CA PRO A 848 19.00 16.56 -23.30
C PRO A 848 17.47 16.65 -23.27
N ILE A 849 16.73 15.63 -22.79
CA ILE A 849 15.26 15.65 -22.82
C ILE A 849 14.75 16.75 -21.90
N ASN A 850 15.18 16.74 -20.62
CA ASN A 850 14.73 17.72 -19.63
C ASN A 850 15.11 19.14 -20.08
N LYS A 851 16.27 19.30 -20.70
CA LYS A 851 16.72 20.59 -21.25
C LYS A 851 15.89 21.02 -22.47
N LEU A 852 15.52 20.10 -23.36
CA LEU A 852 14.65 20.41 -24.49
C LEU A 852 13.23 20.76 -24.04
N MET A 853 12.69 20.05 -23.06
CA MET A 853 11.41 20.34 -22.41
C MET A 853 11.43 21.71 -21.72
N GLN A 854 12.48 22.00 -20.95
CA GLN A 854 12.67 23.32 -20.34
C GLN A 854 12.84 24.43 -21.40
N LYS A 855 13.58 24.18 -22.49
CA LYS A 855 13.69 25.12 -23.62
C LYS A 855 12.32 25.36 -24.28
N LEU A 856 11.49 24.33 -24.41
CA LEU A 856 10.12 24.42 -24.93
C LEU A 856 9.22 25.26 -24.04
N GLU A 857 9.47 25.34 -22.74
CA GLU A 857 8.72 26.16 -21.79
C GLU A 857 9.27 27.59 -21.72
N SER A 858 10.60 27.75 -21.76
CA SER A 858 11.28 29.05 -21.68
C SER A 858 10.99 29.95 -22.89
N ILE A 859 10.81 31.25 -22.66
CA ILE A 859 10.69 32.27 -23.72
C ILE A 859 12.10 32.76 -24.03
N GLU A 860 12.71 32.23 -25.09
CA GLU A 860 13.96 32.78 -25.61
C GLU A 860 13.67 33.80 -26.72
N VAL A 861 14.19 35.01 -26.54
CA VAL A 861 14.17 36.11 -27.52
C VAL A 861 15.56 36.20 -28.15
N PRO A 862 15.70 36.45 -29.48
CA PRO A 862 17.00 36.66 -30.09
C PRO A 862 17.80 37.78 -29.40
N ILE A 863 19.11 37.55 -29.24
CA ILE A 863 20.05 38.43 -28.53
C ILE A 863 20.12 39.85 -29.15
N GLU A 864 19.64 40.04 -30.38
CA GLU A 864 19.67 41.32 -31.13
C GLU A 864 18.28 41.96 -31.35
N ALA A 865 17.29 41.73 -30.50
CA ALA A 865 16.01 42.44 -30.60
C ALA A 865 16.17 43.97 -30.40
N PRO A 866 15.45 44.84 -31.17
CA PRO A 866 15.43 46.29 -30.97
C PRO A 866 15.07 46.69 -29.53
N SER A 867 15.59 47.82 -29.05
CA SER A 867 15.49 48.22 -27.63
C SER A 867 14.07 48.30 -27.08
N ALA A 868 13.07 48.57 -27.93
CA ALA A 868 11.66 48.65 -27.56
C ALA A 868 11.05 47.28 -27.18
N ALA A 869 11.43 46.19 -27.88
CA ALA A 869 10.95 44.84 -27.59
C ALA A 869 11.50 44.28 -26.27
N ARG A 870 12.69 44.72 -25.84
CA ARG A 870 13.27 44.33 -24.54
C ARG A 870 12.51 44.91 -23.35
N ALA A 871 11.89 46.08 -23.50
CA ALA A 871 11.18 46.76 -22.41
C ALA A 871 9.83 46.10 -22.05
N VAL A 872 9.14 45.51 -23.03
CA VAL A 872 7.81 44.89 -22.85
C VAL A 872 7.89 43.46 -22.29
N LEU A 873 8.99 42.74 -22.53
CA LEU A 873 9.21 41.37 -22.03
C LEU A 873 9.97 41.31 -20.70
N ALA A 874 10.74 42.36 -20.34
CA ALA A 874 11.43 42.43 -19.06
C ALA A 874 10.49 42.68 -17.87
N SER A 875 9.25 43.15 -18.10
CA SER A 875 8.29 43.44 -17.03
C SER A 875 7.57 42.20 -16.48
N SER A 876 7.59 41.06 -17.18
CA SER A 876 6.92 39.81 -16.76
C SER A 876 7.83 38.80 -16.06
N THR A 877 9.13 39.08 -15.96
CA THR A 877 10.16 38.22 -15.31
C THR A 877 11.02 38.99 -14.31
N ALA A 878 10.69 40.25 -14.03
CA ALA A 878 11.38 41.03 -13.02
C ALA A 878 11.04 40.48 -11.63
N LEU A 879 12.08 40.19 -10.84
CA LEU A 879 11.92 39.86 -9.42
C LEU A 879 11.18 41.02 -8.73
N ARG A 880 10.21 40.67 -7.88
CA ARG A 880 9.49 41.63 -7.05
C ARG A 880 10.46 42.36 -6.14
N SER A 881 10.13 43.61 -5.81
CA SER A 881 10.94 44.37 -4.85
C SER A 881 10.89 43.69 -3.47
N ILE A 882 11.94 43.84 -2.66
CA ILE A 882 11.97 43.26 -1.31
C ILE A 882 10.78 43.75 -0.46
N ASP A 883 10.36 45.02 -0.60
CA ASP A 883 9.22 45.57 0.16
C ASP A 883 7.90 44.89 -0.24
N GLU A 884 7.72 44.63 -1.53
CA GLU A 884 6.57 43.89 -2.06
C GLU A 884 6.59 42.42 -1.61
N LEU A 885 7.77 41.79 -1.53
CA LEU A 885 7.92 40.43 -1.01
C LEU A 885 7.60 40.35 0.48
N GLU A 886 8.07 41.32 1.28
CA GLU A 886 7.74 41.39 2.72
C GLU A 886 6.24 41.55 2.94
N ASP A 887 5.57 42.44 2.21
CA ASP A 887 4.12 42.65 2.33
C ASP A 887 3.34 41.37 1.97
N LEU A 888 3.77 40.68 0.92
CA LEU A 888 3.16 39.42 0.49
C LEU A 888 3.42 38.27 1.47
N LEU A 889 4.62 38.18 2.05
CA LEU A 889 4.95 37.18 3.08
C LEU A 889 4.19 37.43 4.37
N LYS A 890 4.06 38.69 4.81
CA LYS A 890 3.24 39.08 5.97
C LYS A 890 1.76 38.76 5.74
N TYR A 891 1.26 39.01 4.53
CA TYR A 891 -0.09 38.63 4.14
C TYR A 891 -0.28 37.10 4.15
N ALA A 892 0.69 36.37 3.61
CA ALA A 892 0.66 34.92 3.57
C ALA A 892 0.74 34.29 4.98
N ALA A 893 1.54 34.87 5.89
CA ALA A 893 1.61 34.45 7.29
C ALA A 893 0.29 34.60 8.05
N LEU A 894 -0.60 35.51 7.62
CA LEU A 894 -1.92 35.70 8.22
C LEU A 894 -2.99 34.78 7.61
N THR A 895 -2.69 34.12 6.50
CA THR A 895 -3.62 33.29 5.75
C THR A 895 -3.22 31.82 5.93
N PRO A 896 -4.13 30.92 6.33
CA PRO A 896 -3.83 29.49 6.30
C PRO A 896 -3.59 29.04 4.86
N HIS A 897 -2.36 28.64 4.55
CA HIS A 897 -2.03 28.05 3.25
C HIS A 897 -2.08 26.53 3.35
N HIS A 898 -2.61 25.88 2.32
CA HIS A 898 -2.38 24.45 2.15
C HIS A 898 -0.93 24.27 1.67
N SER A 899 -0.25 23.21 2.10
CA SER A 899 1.15 22.95 1.73
C SER A 899 1.36 22.85 0.21
N SER A 900 0.29 22.59 -0.56
CA SER A 900 0.31 22.51 -2.03
C SER A 900 -0.05 23.83 -2.75
N ASP A 901 -0.08 24.97 -2.07
CA ASP A 901 -0.33 26.28 -2.70
C ASP A 901 0.90 26.72 -3.52
N SER A 902 0.83 26.56 -4.84
CA SER A 902 1.94 26.85 -5.75
C SER A 902 2.34 28.33 -5.78
N ASN A 903 1.40 29.26 -5.58
CA ASN A 903 1.70 30.69 -5.53
C ASN A 903 2.44 31.05 -4.25
N PHE A 904 2.03 30.44 -3.13
CA PHE A 904 2.72 30.60 -1.86
C PHE A 904 4.13 29.99 -1.90
N ARG A 905 4.27 28.80 -2.50
CA ARG A 905 5.58 28.17 -2.72
C ARG A 905 6.51 29.05 -3.55
N PHE A 906 6.04 29.58 -4.68
CA PHE A 906 6.82 30.48 -5.52
C PHE A 906 7.21 31.78 -4.79
N LEU A 907 6.31 32.31 -3.95
CA LEU A 907 6.60 33.49 -3.13
C LEU A 907 7.73 33.24 -2.12
N VAL A 908 7.71 32.08 -1.44
CA VAL A 908 8.78 31.70 -0.50
C VAL A 908 10.11 31.47 -1.23
N GLU A 909 10.10 30.77 -2.37
CA GLU A 909 11.31 30.55 -3.18
C GLU A 909 11.91 31.85 -3.71
N GLU A 910 11.06 32.78 -4.18
CA GLU A 910 11.50 34.08 -4.64
C GLU A 910 12.14 34.88 -3.49
N ALA A 911 11.53 34.87 -2.31
CA ALA A 911 12.06 35.56 -1.13
C ALA A 911 13.37 34.93 -0.61
N GLU A 912 13.48 33.60 -0.60
CA GLU A 912 14.72 32.90 -0.21
C GLU A 912 15.90 33.24 -1.11
N SER A 913 15.63 33.48 -2.40
CA SER A 913 16.69 33.85 -3.35
C SER A 913 17.42 35.15 -2.99
N TYR A 914 16.83 35.98 -2.11
CA TYR A 914 17.45 37.19 -1.55
C TYR A 914 18.29 36.94 -0.29
N LEU A 915 18.09 35.82 0.42
CA LEU A 915 18.78 35.51 1.67
C LEU A 915 20.09 34.73 1.46
N PHE A 916 20.11 33.84 0.48
CA PHE A 916 21.23 32.94 0.25
C PHE A 916 22.00 33.38 -0.99
N ASP A 917 23.01 34.25 -0.81
CA ASP A 917 23.93 34.62 -1.88
C ASP A 917 24.77 33.39 -2.30
N PRO A 918 24.66 32.90 -3.55
CA PRO A 918 25.46 31.77 -4.03
C PRO A 918 26.97 32.07 -4.15
N LYS A 919 27.48 33.21 -3.65
CA LYS A 919 28.92 33.55 -3.57
C LYS A 919 29.46 33.91 -2.18
N GLY A 920 28.63 34.01 -1.14
CA GLY A 920 29.15 34.11 0.23
C GLY A 920 29.95 32.86 0.62
N ASN A 921 30.66 32.85 1.75
CA ASN A 921 31.37 31.65 2.26
C ASN A 921 30.48 30.40 2.46
N ASP A 922 29.19 30.48 2.15
CA ASP A 922 28.19 29.41 2.15
C ASP A 922 27.92 28.82 0.74
N ALA A 923 28.60 29.31 -0.31
CA ALA A 923 28.42 28.93 -1.72
C ALA A 923 28.86 27.51 -2.10
N GLN A 924 29.49 26.79 -1.17
CA GLN A 924 29.62 25.35 -1.26
C GLN A 924 28.69 24.74 -0.22
N GLU A 925 27.37 24.96 -0.34
CA GLU A 925 26.45 23.96 0.20
C GLU A 925 26.93 22.63 -0.41
N PRO A 926 27.40 21.66 0.39
CA PRO A 926 27.77 20.37 -0.14
C PRO A 926 26.59 19.86 -0.95
N LYS A 927 26.82 19.22 -2.11
CA LYS A 927 25.75 18.46 -2.75
C LYS A 927 25.33 17.44 -1.70
N THR A 928 24.19 17.63 -1.06
CA THR A 928 23.64 16.72 -0.06
C THR A 928 22.51 15.92 -0.70
N LEU A 929 22.17 14.77 -0.13
CA LEU A 929 21.05 13.97 -0.62
C LEU A 929 19.72 14.72 -0.49
N LEU A 930 19.56 15.52 0.56
CA LEU A 930 18.42 16.43 0.72
C LEU A 930 18.31 17.46 -0.43
N SER A 931 19.46 17.89 -0.97
CA SER A 931 19.47 18.75 -2.16
C SER A 931 18.93 18.07 -3.41
N ALA A 932 19.30 16.80 -3.61
CA ALA A 932 18.83 15.97 -4.73
C ALA A 932 17.34 15.60 -4.59
N ILE A 933 16.88 15.30 -3.37
CA ILE A 933 15.47 15.08 -3.05
C ILE A 933 14.65 16.29 -3.50
N ASN A 934 15.02 17.49 -3.08
CA ASN A 934 14.26 18.68 -3.47
C ASN A 934 14.27 18.95 -4.98
N GLN A 935 15.39 18.71 -5.66
CA GLN A 935 15.42 18.83 -7.13
C GLN A 935 14.42 17.89 -7.80
N HIS A 936 14.26 16.67 -7.27
CA HIS A 936 13.23 15.75 -7.75
C HIS A 936 11.83 16.29 -7.44
N ILE A 937 11.57 16.76 -6.22
CA ILE A 937 10.28 17.36 -5.82
C ILE A 937 9.91 18.54 -6.74
N MET A 938 10.88 19.36 -7.12
CA MET A 938 10.70 20.49 -8.03
C MET A 938 10.47 20.09 -9.48
N ALA A 939 10.98 18.94 -9.90
CA ALA A 939 10.76 18.42 -11.26
C ALA A 939 9.40 17.73 -11.39
N THR A 940 8.86 17.18 -10.29
CA THR A 940 7.56 16.50 -10.26
C THR A 940 6.39 17.46 -10.06
N ALA A 941 6.61 18.56 -9.35
CA ALA A 941 5.62 19.64 -9.13
C ALA A 941 5.59 20.57 -10.35
#